data_AF-A0A2A5H7A4-F1
#
_entry.id   AF-A0A2A5H7A4-F1
#
_cell.length_a   1.000
_cell.length_b   1.000
_cell.length_c   1.000
_cell.angle_alpha   90.00
_cell.angle_beta   90.00
_cell.angle_gamma   90.00
#
_symmetry.space_group_name_H-M   'P 1'
#
loop_
_entity.id
_entity.type
_entity.pdbx_description
1 polymer ?
#
loop_
_entity_poly.entity_id
_entity_poly.type
_entity_poly.pdbx_seq_one_letter_code
_entity_poly.pdbx_strand_id
1 'polypeptide(L)'
;MSSPFTGLLSTLLNSLLSSDHPASIFSLSDQPDVTSDAAIAWALNSAFLKALSGDDSAVAVLRNYQSDDNWCDVSAFYLASLNSVPVEFERLYDSDAEFCGQVDALIADLSSGEHKSQAQWREAIWSVFFPDACGLIENPEKAQDALRASRLLEITPSTGKGSITNAGKQLLFSSNVLLSIPLPGADLSAQGFDEDFITELNKIAQEPQLYWYDHPIPIGVSAEQNELLYGLKGFDSALAHEVERGNLQGKVRVALSVSVTHKGLQAIARSYIEDLFLRYAQLQHIELYIFTEEDTQAIIEQVLAPLAKATLNVDDAAPALQVFGVDGEYGRHYSFLKAVLPLFTYCIDSDIKATFKIDLDQTFQQAELIAETGKSVLEHFNTPLWGADATRADGKPVHLGMIAGGLVDQFEIDQGLFTPDVKMPSQPPRMDEQVFFSVLPQAVSTVAEMMTQYQKGSDIDGETKALQRIHVTGGTNGILLDSLMRYRPFTPSFIGRAEDQAYILSTLDSDDLPLAYCHAAGLIMRHDKQAFAADAIEHAVIGKLISDYIRILHFSDYVEALETSTAEVKQLLAPYTGCFVSKLPNTLVTLRFALKTADFLAQGQTKYGLDFIREGSLRIAQAQEELLGGWLEQQYL
;
A
#
# COMPACT_ATOMS: atom_id res chain seq x y z
N MET A 1 -35.00 -24.97 2.39
CA MET A 1 -33.98 -24.72 3.43
C MET A 1 -33.29 -23.44 2.99
N SER A 2 -33.19 -22.43 3.85
CA SER A 2 -32.39 -21.23 3.54
C SER A 2 -30.96 -21.67 3.26
N SER A 3 -30.30 -21.08 2.27
CA SER A 3 -28.87 -21.32 2.03
C SER A 3 -28.07 -21.06 3.31
N PRO A 4 -27.01 -21.83 3.61
CA PRO A 4 -26.08 -21.53 4.71
C PRO A 4 -25.58 -20.09 4.69
N PHE A 5 -25.39 -19.51 3.49
CA PHE A 5 -25.02 -18.10 3.30
C PHE A 5 -26.13 -17.15 3.79
N THR A 6 -27.36 -17.34 3.31
CA THR A 6 -28.51 -16.54 3.77
C THR A 6 -28.74 -16.73 5.27
N GLY A 7 -28.53 -17.94 5.80
CA GLY A 7 -28.62 -18.23 7.23
C GLY A 7 -27.57 -17.48 8.05
N LEU A 8 -26.29 -17.51 7.65
CA LEU A 8 -25.22 -16.80 8.33
C LEU A 8 -25.42 -15.29 8.23
N LEU A 9 -25.54 -14.72 7.03
CA LEU A 9 -25.65 -13.26 6.90
C LEU A 9 -26.96 -12.73 7.48
N SER A 10 -28.07 -13.46 7.36
CA SER A 10 -29.30 -13.06 8.05
C SER A 10 -29.08 -13.04 9.56
N THR A 11 -28.51 -14.10 10.14
CA THR A 11 -28.32 -14.16 11.60
C THR A 11 -27.27 -13.15 12.07
N LEU A 12 -26.16 -13.02 11.35
CA LEU A 12 -25.09 -12.07 11.61
C LEU A 12 -25.63 -10.65 11.49
N LEU A 13 -26.14 -10.23 10.33
CA LEU A 13 -26.64 -8.88 10.12
C LEU A 13 -27.80 -8.57 11.07
N ASN A 14 -28.74 -9.48 11.31
CA ASN A 14 -29.79 -9.24 12.30
C ASN A 14 -29.22 -9.08 13.73
N SER A 15 -28.16 -9.80 14.07
CA SER A 15 -27.49 -9.68 15.37
C SER A 15 -26.62 -8.42 15.48
N LEU A 16 -26.00 -7.99 14.38
CA LEU A 16 -25.17 -6.80 14.30
C LEU A 16 -26.02 -5.51 14.22
N LEU A 17 -27.22 -5.60 13.64
CA LEU A 17 -28.11 -4.48 13.34
C LEU A 17 -29.30 -4.34 14.30
N SER A 18 -29.47 -5.28 15.24
CA SER A 18 -30.50 -5.23 16.29
C SER A 18 -29.97 -4.47 17.50
N SER A 19 -30.69 -3.47 18.01
CA SER A 19 -30.30 -2.69 19.20
C SER A 19 -30.13 -3.52 20.48
N ASP A 20 -30.74 -4.71 20.53
CA ASP A 20 -30.93 -5.48 21.76
C ASP A 20 -29.99 -6.70 21.86
N HIS A 21 -29.17 -6.97 20.83
CA HIS A 21 -28.27 -8.11 20.82
C HIS A 21 -26.89 -7.76 21.43
N PRO A 22 -26.24 -8.65 22.22
CA PRO A 22 -24.91 -8.39 22.77
C PRO A 22 -23.81 -8.22 21.72
N ALA A 23 -24.03 -8.67 20.49
CA ALA A 23 -23.16 -8.44 19.32
C ALA A 23 -23.61 -7.25 18.47
N SER A 24 -24.60 -6.48 18.92
CA SER A 24 -25.08 -5.28 18.23
C SER A 24 -23.96 -4.27 18.06
N ILE A 25 -23.84 -3.74 16.84
CA ILE A 25 -22.87 -2.69 16.50
C ILE A 25 -23.62 -1.42 16.04
N PHE A 26 -24.84 -1.55 15.52
CA PHE A 26 -25.61 -0.42 14.98
C PHE A 26 -27.12 -0.69 14.93
N SER A 27 -27.96 0.36 14.82
CA SER A 27 -29.40 0.23 14.55
C SER A 27 -29.79 0.92 13.25
N LEU A 28 -30.28 0.15 12.26
CA LEU A 28 -30.82 0.71 11.00
C LEU A 28 -32.11 1.54 11.17
N SER A 29 -32.62 1.67 12.39
CA SER A 29 -33.84 2.46 12.70
C SER A 29 -33.64 3.97 12.58
N ASP A 30 -32.39 4.44 12.68
CA ASP A 30 -32.09 5.87 12.75
C ASP A 30 -31.92 6.41 11.32
N GLN A 31 -33.04 6.66 10.65
CA GLN A 31 -33.01 7.37 9.37
C GLN A 31 -32.59 8.83 9.60
N PRO A 32 -31.54 9.32 8.92
CA PRO A 32 -31.32 10.76 8.85
C PRO A 32 -32.56 11.40 8.21
N ASP A 33 -33.10 12.42 8.86
CA ASP A 33 -34.24 13.19 8.34
C ASP A 33 -33.83 13.89 7.03
N VAL A 34 -34.82 14.22 6.18
CA VAL A 34 -34.72 14.99 4.90
C VAL A 34 -34.55 14.18 3.60
N THR A 35 -35.28 14.57 2.54
CA THR A 35 -35.17 14.14 1.12
C THR A 35 -33.85 14.57 0.43
N SER A 36 -32.72 14.36 1.10
CA SER A 36 -31.38 14.75 0.64
C SER A 36 -30.64 13.57 0.01
N ASP A 37 -29.56 13.85 -0.72
CA ASP A 37 -28.63 12.82 -1.22
C ASP A 37 -28.18 11.85 -0.11
N ALA A 38 -28.03 12.35 1.12
CA ALA A 38 -27.67 11.53 2.28
C ALA A 38 -28.74 10.49 2.63
N ALA A 39 -30.02 10.85 2.51
CA ALA A 39 -31.12 9.92 2.77
C ALA A 39 -31.27 8.89 1.64
N ILE A 40 -30.97 9.26 0.39
CA ILE A 40 -30.93 8.30 -0.72
C ILE A 40 -29.78 7.32 -0.52
N ALA A 41 -28.57 7.80 -0.21
CA ALA A 41 -27.42 6.97 0.13
C ALA A 41 -27.74 6.00 1.28
N TRP A 42 -28.34 6.52 2.36
CA TRP A 42 -28.79 5.71 3.50
C TRP A 42 -29.78 4.63 3.07
N ALA A 43 -30.79 4.99 2.27
CA ALA A 43 -31.82 4.08 1.81
C ALA A 43 -31.25 2.96 0.93
N LEU A 44 -30.36 3.29 -0.01
CA LEU A 44 -29.70 2.30 -0.88
C LEU A 44 -28.81 1.36 -0.06
N ASN A 45 -27.93 1.90 0.79
CA ASN A 45 -27.05 1.08 1.62
C ASN A 45 -27.83 0.19 2.61
N SER A 46 -28.86 0.75 3.26
CA SER A 46 -29.73 -0.02 4.15
C SER A 46 -30.52 -1.09 3.41
N ALA A 47 -31.00 -0.80 2.19
CA ALA A 47 -31.71 -1.76 1.36
C ALA A 47 -30.79 -2.92 0.96
N PHE A 48 -29.53 -2.64 0.62
CA PHE A 48 -28.54 -3.66 0.33
C PHE A 48 -28.28 -4.58 1.53
N LEU A 49 -28.00 -4.02 2.72
CA LEU A 49 -27.77 -4.80 3.94
C LEU A 49 -29.00 -5.65 4.32
N LYS A 50 -30.22 -5.10 4.19
CA LYS A 50 -31.46 -5.86 4.41
C LYS A 50 -31.66 -6.97 3.38
N ALA A 51 -31.41 -6.70 2.10
CA ALA A 51 -31.50 -7.70 1.05
C ALA A 51 -30.49 -8.85 1.27
N LEU A 52 -29.25 -8.56 1.68
CA LEU A 52 -28.27 -9.58 2.08
C LEU A 52 -28.74 -10.44 3.26
N SER A 53 -29.55 -9.88 4.16
CA SER A 53 -30.15 -10.61 5.29
C SER A 53 -31.39 -11.43 4.92
N GLY A 54 -31.80 -11.43 3.64
CA GLY A 54 -32.95 -12.18 3.12
C GLY A 54 -34.25 -11.40 3.00
N ASP A 55 -34.24 -10.05 3.13
CA ASP A 55 -35.41 -9.22 2.87
C ASP A 55 -35.57 -8.90 1.37
N ASP A 56 -36.28 -9.76 0.65
CA ASP A 56 -36.55 -9.58 -0.79
C ASP A 56 -37.27 -8.26 -1.11
N SER A 57 -38.01 -7.68 -0.15
CA SER A 57 -38.70 -6.41 -0.36
C SER A 57 -37.74 -5.23 -0.47
N ALA A 58 -36.56 -5.34 0.14
CA ALA A 58 -35.51 -4.32 0.08
C ALA A 58 -34.88 -4.22 -1.33
N VAL A 59 -34.88 -5.30 -2.12
CA VAL A 59 -34.38 -5.29 -3.50
C VAL A 59 -35.16 -4.32 -4.39
N ALA A 60 -36.45 -4.12 -4.10
CA ALA A 60 -37.28 -3.17 -4.86
C ALA A 60 -36.79 -1.72 -4.69
N VAL A 61 -36.25 -1.36 -3.53
CA VAL A 61 -35.68 -0.03 -3.28
C VAL A 61 -34.48 0.20 -4.19
N LEU A 62 -33.56 -0.76 -4.28
CA LEU A 62 -32.41 -0.67 -5.19
C LEU A 62 -32.88 -0.50 -6.64
N ARG A 63 -33.78 -1.37 -7.12
CA ARG A 63 -34.30 -1.31 -8.50
C ARG A 63 -34.93 0.02 -8.88
N ASN A 64 -35.53 0.73 -7.93
CA ASN A 64 -36.15 2.04 -8.20
C ASN A 64 -35.12 3.12 -8.60
N TYR A 65 -33.85 2.96 -8.23
CA TYR A 65 -32.79 3.93 -8.53
C TYR A 65 -31.91 3.53 -9.73
N GLN A 66 -32.19 2.42 -10.41
CA GLN A 66 -31.42 2.00 -11.59
C GLN A 66 -31.52 2.97 -12.78
N SER A 67 -32.58 3.79 -12.82
CA SER A 67 -32.79 4.81 -13.87
C SER A 67 -32.56 6.23 -13.36
N ASP A 68 -32.01 6.40 -12.15
CA ASP A 68 -31.68 7.71 -11.60
C ASP A 68 -30.29 8.14 -12.06
N ASP A 69 -30.18 9.33 -12.65
CA ASP A 69 -28.92 9.82 -13.24
C ASP A 69 -27.77 9.97 -12.23
N ASN A 70 -28.06 10.11 -10.93
CA ASN A 70 -27.06 10.33 -9.87
C ASN A 70 -26.78 9.09 -9.02
N TRP A 71 -27.63 8.08 -9.10
CA TRP A 71 -27.60 6.91 -8.21
C TRP A 71 -27.64 5.56 -8.95
N CYS A 72 -27.71 5.57 -10.28
CA CYS A 72 -27.72 4.35 -11.09
C CYS A 72 -26.50 3.48 -10.85
N ASP A 73 -25.29 4.06 -10.75
CA ASP A 73 -24.04 3.31 -10.53
C ASP A 73 -24.02 2.64 -9.16
N VAL A 74 -24.41 3.36 -8.10
CA VAL A 74 -24.51 2.82 -6.74
C VAL A 74 -25.55 1.69 -6.70
N SER A 75 -26.71 1.91 -7.33
CA SER A 75 -27.75 0.89 -7.42
C SER A 75 -27.29 -0.34 -8.20
N ALA A 76 -26.59 -0.15 -9.32
CA ALA A 76 -26.11 -1.22 -10.18
C ALA A 76 -25.05 -2.06 -9.45
N PHE A 77 -24.11 -1.39 -8.76
CA PHE A 77 -23.12 -2.02 -7.91
C PHE A 77 -23.78 -2.92 -6.85
N TYR A 78 -24.68 -2.41 -6.02
CA TYR A 78 -25.32 -3.24 -4.99
C TYR A 78 -26.15 -4.38 -5.57
N LEU A 79 -26.85 -4.17 -6.68
CA LEU A 79 -27.61 -5.24 -7.34
C LEU A 79 -26.69 -6.32 -7.92
N ALA A 80 -25.53 -5.96 -8.48
CA ALA A 80 -24.52 -6.91 -8.92
C ALA A 80 -23.96 -7.69 -7.73
N SER A 81 -23.63 -6.99 -6.63
CA SER A 81 -23.11 -7.60 -5.41
C SER A 81 -24.09 -8.57 -4.74
N LEU A 82 -25.40 -8.30 -4.79
CA LEU A 82 -26.42 -9.25 -4.29
C LEU A 82 -26.40 -10.59 -5.03
N ASN A 83 -25.86 -10.64 -6.25
CA ASN A 83 -25.70 -11.88 -7.00
C ASN A 83 -24.33 -12.52 -6.75
N SER A 84 -23.25 -11.73 -6.70
CA SER A 84 -21.89 -12.28 -6.63
C SER A 84 -21.48 -12.73 -5.21
N VAL A 85 -21.88 -11.99 -4.18
CA VAL A 85 -21.51 -12.28 -2.78
C VAL A 85 -22.02 -13.66 -2.31
N PRO A 86 -23.30 -14.04 -2.50
CA PRO A 86 -23.76 -15.38 -2.15
C PRO A 86 -22.99 -16.48 -2.87
N VAL A 87 -22.73 -16.30 -4.16
CA VAL A 87 -22.07 -17.30 -5.01
C VAL A 87 -20.64 -17.55 -4.56
N GLU A 88 -19.87 -16.50 -4.28
CA GLU A 88 -18.49 -16.62 -3.79
C GLU A 88 -18.45 -17.38 -2.45
N PHE A 89 -19.34 -16.99 -1.53
CA PHE A 89 -19.39 -17.58 -0.20
C PHE A 89 -19.85 -19.04 -0.21
N GLU A 90 -20.94 -19.35 -0.91
CA GLU A 90 -21.46 -20.73 -1.02
C GLU A 90 -20.44 -21.66 -1.67
N ARG A 91 -19.77 -21.19 -2.72
CA ARG A 91 -18.67 -21.93 -3.36
C ARG A 91 -17.57 -22.26 -2.36
N LEU A 92 -17.15 -21.32 -1.52
CA LEU A 92 -16.11 -21.59 -0.51
C LEU A 92 -16.63 -22.52 0.60
N TYR A 93 -17.84 -22.29 1.09
CA TYR A 93 -18.49 -23.15 2.09
C TYR A 93 -18.58 -24.61 1.63
N ASP A 94 -18.93 -24.85 0.37
CA ASP A 94 -19.05 -26.20 -0.18
C ASP A 94 -17.69 -26.87 -0.47
N SER A 95 -16.63 -26.09 -0.68
CA SER A 95 -15.31 -26.60 -1.12
C SER A 95 -14.23 -26.64 -0.03
N ASP A 96 -14.38 -25.88 1.05
CA ASP A 96 -13.41 -25.78 2.14
C ASP A 96 -14.05 -26.20 3.47
N ALA A 97 -13.67 -27.40 3.95
CA ALA A 97 -14.22 -27.99 5.17
C ALA A 97 -13.85 -27.22 6.44
N GLU A 98 -12.70 -26.55 6.46
CA GLU A 98 -12.28 -25.72 7.60
C GLU A 98 -13.17 -24.48 7.68
N PHE A 99 -13.34 -23.81 6.54
CA PHE A 99 -14.22 -22.64 6.43
C PHE A 99 -15.68 -23.01 6.76
N CYS A 100 -16.20 -24.12 6.23
CA CYS A 100 -17.51 -24.64 6.56
C CYS A 100 -17.71 -24.81 8.07
N GLY A 101 -16.73 -25.43 8.76
CA GLY A 101 -16.77 -25.61 10.21
C GLY A 101 -16.75 -24.30 11.00
N GLN A 102 -15.98 -23.30 10.55
CA GLN A 102 -15.95 -21.96 11.16
C GLN A 102 -17.30 -21.24 11.02
N VAL A 103 -17.91 -21.33 9.84
CA VAL A 103 -19.23 -20.75 9.56
C VAL A 103 -20.32 -21.42 10.41
N ASP A 104 -20.35 -22.76 10.46
CA ASP A 104 -21.35 -23.49 11.25
C ASP A 104 -21.23 -23.18 12.74
N ALA A 105 -19.99 -23.06 13.26
CA ALA A 105 -19.74 -22.66 14.64
C ALA A 105 -20.28 -21.25 14.92
N LEU A 106 -20.02 -20.29 14.03
CA LEU A 106 -20.51 -18.92 14.16
C LEU A 106 -22.05 -18.85 14.11
N ILE A 107 -22.69 -19.60 13.20
CA ILE A 107 -24.16 -19.70 13.13
C ILE A 107 -24.72 -20.27 14.44
N ALA A 108 -24.13 -21.37 14.94
CA ALA A 108 -24.56 -22.01 16.17
C ALA A 108 -24.45 -21.05 17.36
N ASP A 109 -23.33 -20.33 17.46
CA ASP A 109 -23.12 -19.31 18.47
C ASP A 109 -24.20 -18.23 18.42
N LEU A 110 -24.41 -17.61 17.26
CA LEU A 110 -25.39 -16.54 17.08
C LEU A 110 -26.83 -17.00 17.36
N SER A 111 -27.15 -18.26 17.05
CA SER A 111 -28.48 -18.84 17.26
C SER A 111 -28.73 -19.30 18.70
N SER A 112 -27.68 -19.62 19.45
CA SER A 112 -27.78 -20.18 20.80
C SER A 112 -28.23 -19.18 21.87
N GLY A 113 -28.08 -17.88 21.61
CA GLY A 113 -28.32 -16.82 22.60
C GLY A 113 -27.33 -16.86 23.77
N GLU A 114 -26.21 -17.59 23.66
CA GLU A 114 -25.18 -17.62 24.69
C GLU A 114 -24.57 -16.23 24.92
N HIS A 115 -24.40 -15.87 26.20
CA HIS A 115 -23.74 -14.63 26.58
C HIS A 115 -22.23 -14.72 26.36
N LYS A 116 -21.79 -14.40 25.14
CA LYS A 116 -20.39 -14.12 24.83
C LYS A 116 -20.04 -12.68 25.14
N SER A 117 -18.81 -12.44 25.57
CA SER A 117 -18.24 -11.09 25.64
C SER A 117 -18.03 -10.52 24.24
N GLN A 118 -17.95 -9.19 24.14
CA GLN A 118 -17.64 -8.48 22.88
C GLN A 118 -16.34 -8.96 22.22
N ALA A 119 -15.33 -9.32 23.02
CA ALA A 119 -14.07 -9.87 22.50
C ALA A 119 -14.27 -11.25 21.85
N GLN A 120 -15.03 -12.14 22.50
CA GLN A 120 -15.33 -13.47 21.96
C GLN A 120 -16.18 -13.40 20.69
N TRP A 121 -17.13 -12.46 20.61
CA TRP A 121 -17.90 -12.25 19.38
C TRP A 121 -17.02 -11.81 18.23
N ARG A 122 -16.13 -10.86 18.47
CA ARG A 122 -15.18 -10.38 17.47
C ARG A 122 -14.26 -11.49 16.97
N GLU A 123 -13.67 -12.29 17.85
CA GLU A 123 -12.86 -13.45 17.46
C GLU A 123 -13.66 -14.46 16.62
N ALA A 124 -14.92 -14.69 16.98
CA ALA A 124 -15.79 -15.59 16.21
C ALA A 124 -16.07 -15.03 14.79
N ILE A 125 -16.33 -13.73 14.65
CA ILE A 125 -16.54 -13.08 13.36
C ILE A 125 -15.24 -13.06 12.53
N TRP A 126 -14.12 -12.70 13.14
CA TRP A 126 -12.81 -12.71 12.49
C TRP A 126 -12.40 -14.12 12.05
N SER A 127 -12.78 -15.18 12.77
CA SER A 127 -12.47 -16.54 12.32
C SER A 127 -13.04 -16.89 10.95
N VAL A 128 -14.10 -16.20 10.50
CA VAL A 128 -14.69 -16.36 9.17
C VAL A 128 -14.18 -15.31 8.18
N PHE A 129 -14.16 -14.03 8.56
CA PHE A 129 -13.90 -12.93 7.62
C PHE A 129 -12.46 -12.40 7.65
N PHE A 130 -11.75 -12.55 8.76
CA PHE A 130 -10.40 -12.03 8.94
C PHE A 130 -9.52 -12.88 9.90
N PRO A 131 -9.21 -14.13 9.53
CA PRO A 131 -8.57 -15.08 10.44
C PRO A 131 -7.19 -14.62 10.95
N ASP A 132 -6.50 -13.79 10.16
CA ASP A 132 -5.17 -13.25 10.49
C ASP A 132 -5.16 -12.36 11.74
N ALA A 133 -6.32 -11.87 12.22
CA ALA A 133 -6.41 -11.10 13.45
C ALA A 133 -6.66 -11.94 14.71
N CYS A 134 -7.06 -13.20 14.56
CA CYS A 134 -7.49 -14.01 15.69
C CYS A 134 -6.37 -14.19 16.72
N GLY A 135 -6.68 -13.92 17.98
CA GLY A 135 -5.76 -14.04 19.12
C GLY A 135 -4.71 -12.92 19.25
N LEU A 136 -4.62 -11.99 18.29
CA LEU A 136 -3.61 -10.92 18.31
C LEU A 136 -3.88 -9.87 19.41
N ILE A 137 -5.14 -9.60 19.75
CA ILE A 137 -5.49 -8.67 20.84
C ILE A 137 -5.12 -9.26 22.20
N GLU A 138 -5.43 -10.54 22.42
CA GLU A 138 -5.27 -11.18 23.73
C GLU A 138 -3.79 -11.50 24.03
N ASN A 139 -3.01 -11.85 23.00
CA ASN A 139 -1.63 -12.32 23.17
C ASN A 139 -0.65 -11.65 22.18
N PRO A 140 -0.54 -10.30 22.14
CA PRO A 140 0.28 -9.59 21.16
C PRO A 140 1.76 -9.92 21.28
N GLU A 141 2.31 -10.01 22.50
CA GLU A 141 3.73 -10.36 22.72
C GLU A 141 4.06 -11.76 22.19
N LYS A 142 3.19 -12.73 22.45
CA LYS A 142 3.35 -14.10 21.94
C LYS A 142 3.30 -14.14 20.41
N ALA A 143 2.41 -13.35 19.80
CA ALA A 143 2.32 -13.25 18.35
C ALA A 143 3.59 -12.60 17.76
N GLN A 144 4.11 -11.56 18.40
CA GLN A 144 5.37 -10.92 18.00
C GLN A 144 6.56 -11.88 18.08
N ASP A 145 6.68 -12.65 19.16
CA ASP A 145 7.76 -13.63 19.32
C ASP A 145 7.65 -14.79 18.32
N ALA A 146 6.44 -15.30 18.09
CA ALA A 146 6.21 -16.31 17.06
C ALA A 146 6.55 -15.78 15.66
N LEU A 147 6.21 -14.52 15.37
CA LEU A 147 6.54 -13.87 14.11
C LEU A 147 8.06 -13.75 13.96
N ARG A 148 8.78 -13.23 14.97
CA ARG A 148 10.26 -13.17 14.96
C ARG A 148 10.88 -14.54 14.70
N ALA A 149 10.38 -15.59 15.37
CA ALA A 149 10.88 -16.95 15.18
C ALA A 149 10.67 -17.44 13.73
N SER A 150 9.52 -17.14 13.13
CA SER A 150 9.24 -17.51 11.73
C SER A 150 10.05 -16.70 10.70
N ARG A 151 10.51 -15.50 11.06
CA ARG A 151 11.33 -14.62 10.22
C ARG A 151 12.83 -14.84 10.41
N LEU A 152 13.23 -15.73 11.32
CA LEU A 152 14.63 -15.99 11.62
C LEU A 152 15.35 -16.55 10.39
N LEU A 153 16.55 -16.02 10.16
CA LEU A 153 17.47 -16.41 9.13
C LEU A 153 18.79 -16.85 9.76
N GLU A 154 19.33 -17.97 9.30
CA GLU A 154 20.72 -18.38 9.53
C GLU A 154 21.58 -17.94 8.35
N ILE A 155 22.50 -17.00 8.58
CA ILE A 155 23.30 -16.37 7.52
C ILE A 155 24.41 -17.31 7.06
N THR A 156 24.51 -17.52 5.75
CA THR A 156 25.58 -18.31 5.16
C THR A 156 26.89 -17.50 5.24
N PRO A 157 27.95 -18.03 5.87
CA PRO A 157 29.19 -17.28 6.01
C PRO A 157 29.79 -16.87 4.66
N SER A 158 30.20 -15.59 4.55
CA SER A 158 30.98 -15.02 3.44
C SER A 158 30.25 -14.75 2.11
N THR A 159 28.92 -14.90 2.03
CA THR A 159 28.15 -14.62 0.80
C THR A 159 27.86 -13.13 0.61
N GLY A 160 27.72 -12.34 1.69
CA GLY A 160 27.35 -10.92 1.63
C GLY A 160 28.47 -9.90 1.84
N LYS A 161 29.75 -10.28 1.76
CA LYS A 161 30.86 -9.34 2.00
C LYS A 161 30.99 -8.30 0.88
N GLY A 162 30.35 -7.15 1.05
CA GLY A 162 30.69 -5.91 0.34
C GLY A 162 29.97 -5.68 -0.99
N SER A 163 28.69 -6.05 -1.09
CA SER A 163 27.85 -5.64 -2.23
C SER A 163 27.88 -4.11 -2.39
N ILE A 164 27.72 -3.40 -1.28
CA ILE A 164 27.92 -1.95 -1.17
C ILE A 164 29.05 -1.68 -0.16
N THR A 165 30.06 -0.94 -0.61
CA THR A 165 31.24 -0.52 0.18
C THR A 165 31.40 0.98 0.27
N ASN A 166 30.74 1.73 -0.63
CA ASN A 166 30.66 3.18 -0.61
C ASN A 166 29.27 3.59 -1.08
N ALA A 167 28.32 3.65 -0.15
CA ALA A 167 26.93 3.96 -0.44
C ALA A 167 26.74 5.31 -1.16
N GLY A 168 27.54 6.33 -0.82
CA GLY A 168 27.45 7.65 -1.46
C GLY A 168 27.78 7.65 -2.95
N LYS A 169 28.54 6.65 -3.44
CA LYS A 169 28.89 6.48 -4.86
C LYS A 169 28.09 5.39 -5.55
N GLN A 170 27.78 4.31 -4.82
CA GLN A 170 27.25 3.08 -5.39
C GLN A 170 25.72 2.98 -5.36
N LEU A 171 25.04 3.89 -4.66
CA LEU A 171 23.58 3.95 -4.63
C LEU A 171 23.04 5.01 -5.58
N LEU A 172 22.04 4.60 -6.36
CA LEU A 172 21.06 5.50 -6.95
C LEU A 172 19.91 5.65 -5.96
N PHE A 173 19.74 6.83 -5.40
CA PHE A 173 18.53 7.12 -4.64
C PHE A 173 17.38 7.38 -5.61
N SER A 174 16.16 7.03 -5.20
CA SER A 174 14.98 7.19 -6.02
C SER A 174 13.79 7.69 -5.20
N SER A 175 12.88 8.43 -5.83
CA SER A 175 11.62 8.83 -5.21
C SER A 175 10.59 9.11 -6.29
N ASN A 176 9.32 9.00 -5.92
CA ASN A 176 8.20 9.49 -6.72
C ASN A 176 7.84 10.93 -6.33
N VAL A 177 7.38 11.69 -7.31
CA VAL A 177 6.76 13.01 -7.17
C VAL A 177 5.38 12.89 -7.78
N LEU A 178 4.36 13.03 -6.95
CA LEU A 178 2.97 12.88 -7.37
C LEU A 178 2.37 14.27 -7.40
N LEU A 179 1.98 14.78 -8.58
CA LEU A 179 1.40 16.12 -8.72
C LEU A 179 -0.10 16.04 -8.94
N SER A 180 -0.83 16.99 -8.35
CA SER A 180 -2.26 17.18 -8.58
C SER A 180 -2.62 18.63 -8.89
N ILE A 181 -3.86 18.82 -9.30
CA ILE A 181 -4.46 20.14 -9.51
C ILE A 181 -4.46 20.96 -8.20
N PRO A 182 -4.52 22.30 -8.28
CA PRO A 182 -4.56 23.16 -7.10
C PRO A 182 -5.71 22.85 -6.17
N LEU A 183 -5.49 23.11 -4.87
CA LEU A 183 -6.57 23.07 -3.89
C LEU A 183 -7.65 24.12 -4.21
N PRO A 184 -8.93 23.85 -3.87
CA PRO A 184 -10.00 24.82 -4.03
C PRO A 184 -9.67 26.15 -3.34
N GLY A 185 -9.73 27.26 -4.09
CA GLY A 185 -9.46 28.60 -3.55
C GLY A 185 -7.98 29.00 -3.48
N ALA A 186 -7.06 28.20 -4.04
CA ALA A 186 -5.65 28.58 -4.15
C ALA A 186 -5.47 29.86 -4.97
N ASP A 187 -4.78 30.87 -4.41
CA ASP A 187 -4.41 32.10 -5.12
C ASP A 187 -3.06 31.92 -5.80
N LEU A 188 -3.09 31.35 -7.01
CA LEU A 188 -1.90 31.12 -7.83
C LEU A 188 -1.25 32.44 -8.30
N SER A 189 -2.04 33.49 -8.46
CA SER A 189 -1.53 34.80 -8.92
C SER A 189 -0.65 35.44 -7.85
N ALA A 190 -1.07 35.37 -6.58
CA ALA A 190 -0.28 35.85 -5.45
C ALA A 190 1.03 35.07 -5.24
N GLN A 191 1.10 33.84 -5.76
CA GLN A 191 2.30 33.00 -5.72
C GLN A 191 3.28 33.27 -6.88
N GLY A 192 2.93 34.19 -7.77
CA GLY A 192 3.79 34.60 -8.89
C GLY A 192 3.85 33.57 -10.01
N PHE A 193 2.78 32.80 -10.22
CA PHE A 193 2.56 32.08 -11.48
C PHE A 193 2.04 33.04 -12.55
N ASP A 194 2.47 32.88 -13.80
CA ASP A 194 2.02 33.73 -14.90
C ASP A 194 0.58 33.40 -15.33
N GLU A 195 -0.07 34.35 -16.04
CA GLU A 195 -1.48 34.22 -16.44
C GLU A 195 -1.73 33.06 -17.42
N ASP A 196 -0.74 32.73 -18.26
CA ASP A 196 -0.85 31.65 -19.24
C ASP A 196 -0.84 30.28 -18.53
N PHE A 197 0.06 30.10 -17.56
CA PHE A 197 0.13 28.92 -16.70
C PHE A 197 -1.15 28.73 -15.89
N ILE A 198 -1.66 29.81 -15.27
CA ILE A 198 -2.91 29.77 -14.50
C ILE A 198 -4.09 29.40 -15.41
N THR A 199 -4.13 29.94 -16.62
CA THR A 199 -5.19 29.64 -17.59
C THR A 199 -5.17 28.17 -18.01
N GLU A 200 -4.00 27.62 -18.34
CA GLU A 200 -3.89 26.21 -18.69
C GLU A 200 -4.22 25.31 -17.50
N LEU A 201 -3.75 25.62 -16.30
CA LEU A 201 -4.04 24.83 -15.11
C LEU A 201 -5.52 24.80 -14.75
N ASN A 202 -6.23 25.92 -14.91
CA ASN A 202 -7.68 25.98 -14.73
C ASN A 202 -8.44 25.11 -15.73
N LYS A 203 -7.93 24.99 -16.95
CA LYS A 203 -8.49 24.09 -17.98
C LYS A 203 -8.22 22.63 -17.62
N ILE A 204 -7.00 22.30 -17.17
CA ILE A 204 -6.64 20.95 -16.73
C ILE A 204 -7.47 20.52 -15.52
N ALA A 205 -7.78 21.43 -14.60
CA ALA A 205 -8.62 21.15 -13.43
C ALA A 205 -10.09 20.80 -13.76
N GLN A 206 -10.51 20.92 -15.03
CA GLN A 206 -11.81 20.44 -15.52
C GLN A 206 -11.74 19.04 -16.14
N GLU A 207 -10.54 18.47 -16.31
CA GLU A 207 -10.36 17.11 -16.80
C GLU A 207 -10.78 16.10 -15.72
N PRO A 208 -11.22 14.88 -16.09
CA PRO A 208 -11.37 13.81 -15.13
C PRO A 208 -10.01 13.42 -14.53
N GLN A 209 -9.97 13.19 -13.23
CA GLN A 209 -8.84 12.57 -12.56
C GLN A 209 -8.68 11.12 -13.04
N LEU A 210 -7.45 10.71 -13.34
CA LEU A 210 -7.11 9.38 -13.86
C LEU A 210 -6.52 8.45 -12.80
N TYR A 211 -5.79 8.99 -11.82
CA TYR A 211 -5.06 8.20 -10.82
C TYR A 211 -5.28 8.76 -9.42
N TRP A 212 -5.28 7.87 -8.42
CA TRP A 212 -5.52 8.21 -7.01
C TRP A 212 -4.31 7.90 -6.15
N TYR A 213 -3.60 8.96 -5.80
CA TYR A 213 -2.42 8.89 -4.94
C TYR A 213 -2.77 9.21 -3.49
N ASP A 214 -1.96 8.69 -2.55
CA ASP A 214 -2.19 8.84 -1.11
C ASP A 214 -2.08 10.29 -0.62
N HIS A 215 -1.13 11.04 -1.16
CA HIS A 215 -0.86 12.44 -0.82
C HIS A 215 -0.19 13.17 -1.99
N PRO A 216 -0.89 13.35 -3.14
CA PRO A 216 -0.29 14.08 -4.24
C PRO A 216 -0.12 15.56 -3.88
N ILE A 217 0.98 16.16 -4.32
CA ILE A 217 1.34 17.57 -4.12
C ILE A 217 0.45 18.43 -5.02
N PRO A 218 -0.50 19.19 -4.46
CA PRO A 218 -1.31 20.11 -5.25
C PRO A 218 -0.41 21.23 -5.81
N ILE A 219 -0.56 21.58 -7.09
CA ILE A 219 0.16 22.72 -7.66
C ILE A 219 -0.27 24.00 -6.93
N GLY A 220 0.72 24.80 -6.52
CA GLY A 220 0.47 26.05 -5.80
C GLY A 220 0.27 25.89 -4.30
N VAL A 221 0.74 24.80 -3.70
CA VAL A 221 0.98 24.76 -2.25
C VAL A 221 2.18 25.61 -1.86
N SER A 222 2.16 26.13 -0.62
CA SER A 222 3.29 26.87 -0.05
C SER A 222 4.57 26.02 -0.04
N ALA A 223 5.74 26.67 -0.08
CA ALA A 223 7.03 25.97 -0.09
C ALA A 223 7.24 25.13 1.18
N GLU A 224 6.68 25.55 2.31
CA GLU A 224 6.72 24.85 3.59
C GLU A 224 5.87 23.58 3.61
N GLN A 225 4.77 23.56 2.84
CA GLN A 225 3.86 22.42 2.72
C GLN A 225 4.15 21.55 1.49
N ASN A 226 5.18 21.89 0.72
CA ASN A 226 5.55 21.17 -0.49
C ASN A 226 6.46 19.98 -0.11
N GLU A 227 5.90 18.78 -0.18
CA GLU A 227 6.58 17.53 0.20
C GLU A 227 7.89 17.32 -0.59
N LEU A 228 7.91 17.64 -1.89
CA LEU A 228 9.13 17.53 -2.71
C LEU A 228 10.27 18.39 -2.17
N LEU A 229 9.98 19.65 -1.83
CA LEU A 229 10.98 20.55 -1.24
C LEU A 229 11.39 20.07 0.15
N TYR A 230 10.44 19.58 0.95
CA TYR A 230 10.69 19.09 2.30
C TYR A 230 11.64 17.91 2.31
N GLY A 231 11.29 16.81 1.62
CA GLY A 231 12.06 15.57 1.62
C GLY A 231 13.47 15.75 1.09
N LEU A 232 13.62 16.47 -0.02
CA LEU A 232 14.95 16.68 -0.62
C LEU A 232 15.83 17.64 0.19
N LYS A 233 15.28 18.67 0.84
CA LYS A 233 16.05 19.51 1.77
C LYS A 233 16.47 18.71 3.00
N GLY A 234 15.58 17.87 3.53
CA GLY A 234 15.88 16.97 4.64
C GLY A 234 16.99 15.99 4.28
N PHE A 235 16.92 15.39 3.09
CA PHE A 235 17.96 14.49 2.60
C PHE A 235 19.29 15.20 2.34
N ASP A 236 19.29 16.37 1.69
CA ASP A 236 20.50 17.18 1.49
C ASP A 236 21.18 17.54 2.81
N SER A 237 20.39 17.87 3.83
CA SER A 237 20.87 18.13 5.20
C SER A 237 21.49 16.89 5.84
N ALA A 238 20.87 15.72 5.67
CA ALA A 238 21.44 14.46 6.15
C ALA A 238 22.77 14.13 5.46
N LEU A 239 22.91 14.44 4.17
CA LEU A 239 24.13 14.24 3.38
C LEU A 239 25.24 15.23 3.75
N ALA A 240 24.92 16.45 4.18
CA ALA A 240 25.91 17.37 4.72
C ALA A 240 26.66 16.75 5.91
N HIS A 241 25.95 16.03 6.77
CA HIS A 241 26.56 15.30 7.89
C HIS A 241 27.45 14.13 7.43
N GLU A 242 27.11 13.48 6.32
CA GLU A 242 27.96 12.45 5.71
C GLU A 242 29.25 13.01 5.13
N VAL A 243 29.22 14.23 4.60
CA VAL A 243 30.42 14.96 4.18
C VAL A 243 31.31 15.26 5.39
N GLU A 244 30.73 15.72 6.50
CA GLU A 244 31.46 15.98 7.75
C GLU A 244 32.11 14.71 8.33
N ARG A 245 31.42 13.56 8.25
CA ARG A 245 31.98 12.24 8.61
C ARG A 245 33.03 11.71 7.65
N GLY A 246 33.11 12.24 6.43
CA GLY A 246 33.99 11.74 5.37
C GLY A 246 33.43 10.51 4.62
N ASN A 247 32.14 10.21 4.78
CA ASN A 247 31.45 9.12 4.10
C ASN A 247 30.96 9.48 2.69
N LEU A 248 30.84 10.78 2.40
CA LEU A 248 30.45 11.29 1.09
C LEU A 248 31.53 12.20 0.50
N GLN A 249 31.87 11.95 -0.77
CA GLN A 249 32.68 12.85 -1.60
C GLN A 249 31.88 13.22 -2.84
N GLY A 250 31.57 14.51 -3.01
CA GLY A 250 30.74 14.99 -4.13
C GLY A 250 29.25 14.96 -3.82
N LYS A 251 28.45 14.49 -4.78
CA LYS A 251 26.99 14.46 -4.73
C LYS A 251 26.46 13.03 -4.86
N VAL A 252 25.38 12.73 -4.17
CA VAL A 252 24.60 11.51 -4.44
C VAL A 252 23.64 11.75 -5.60
N ARG A 253 23.29 10.69 -6.32
CA ARG A 253 22.34 10.77 -7.43
C ARG A 253 20.94 10.41 -6.96
N VAL A 254 19.96 11.21 -7.35
CA VAL A 254 18.54 11.00 -7.05
C VAL A 254 17.75 11.00 -8.35
N ALA A 255 17.06 9.90 -8.66
CA ALA A 255 16.11 9.80 -9.75
C ALA A 255 14.69 10.03 -9.23
N LEU A 256 14.00 11.03 -9.80
CA LEU A 256 12.60 11.34 -9.52
C LEU A 256 11.70 10.83 -10.65
N SER A 257 10.73 9.99 -10.33
CA SER A 257 9.61 9.73 -11.24
C SER A 257 8.50 10.76 -11.00
N VAL A 258 8.09 11.48 -12.03
CA VAL A 258 7.02 12.48 -11.93
C VAL A 258 5.73 11.91 -12.48
N SER A 259 4.78 11.64 -11.60
CA SER A 259 3.45 11.14 -11.94
C SER A 259 2.40 12.21 -11.69
N VAL A 260 1.34 12.23 -12.50
CA VAL A 260 0.29 13.26 -12.39
C VAL A 260 -1.12 12.67 -12.25
N THR A 261 -2.00 13.32 -11.50
CA THR A 261 -3.39 12.85 -11.35
C THR A 261 -4.27 13.11 -12.58
N HIS A 262 -3.92 14.11 -13.40
CA HIS A 262 -4.67 14.52 -14.59
C HIS A 262 -3.75 14.56 -15.81
N LYS A 263 -4.23 14.11 -16.96
CA LYS A 263 -3.42 13.98 -18.17
C LYS A 263 -2.78 15.31 -18.60
N GLY A 264 -3.54 16.41 -18.55
CA GLY A 264 -3.04 17.71 -18.96
C GLY A 264 -1.86 18.22 -18.12
N LEU A 265 -1.67 17.73 -16.89
CA LEU A 265 -0.53 18.11 -16.04
C LEU A 265 0.81 17.64 -16.60
N GLN A 266 0.84 16.60 -17.45
CA GLN A 266 2.07 16.07 -18.06
C GLN A 266 2.90 17.16 -18.73
N ALA A 267 2.23 18.08 -19.44
CA ALA A 267 2.88 19.13 -20.22
C ALA A 267 3.52 20.23 -19.36
N ILE A 268 3.10 20.38 -18.09
CA ILE A 268 3.55 21.47 -17.21
C ILE A 268 4.35 21.00 -15.99
N ALA A 269 4.30 19.70 -15.68
CA ALA A 269 4.89 19.11 -14.48
C ALA A 269 6.39 19.41 -14.34
N ARG A 270 7.17 19.23 -15.42
CA ARG A 270 8.62 19.49 -15.41
C ARG A 270 8.93 20.94 -15.10
N SER A 271 8.32 21.87 -15.84
CA SER A 271 8.56 23.30 -15.70
C SER A 271 8.15 23.80 -14.31
N TYR A 272 7.06 23.27 -13.75
CA TYR A 272 6.67 23.55 -12.37
C TYR A 272 7.75 23.14 -11.37
N ILE A 273 8.28 21.91 -11.48
CA ILE A 273 9.33 21.41 -10.58
C ILE A 273 10.61 22.24 -10.72
N GLU A 274 11.03 22.56 -11.94
CA GLU A 274 12.22 23.40 -12.19
C GLU A 274 12.08 24.79 -11.55
N ASP A 275 10.92 25.44 -11.71
CA ASP A 275 10.63 26.74 -11.10
C ASP A 275 10.63 26.67 -9.55
N LEU A 276 10.09 25.60 -8.97
CA LEU A 276 10.13 25.38 -7.52
C LEU A 276 11.57 25.36 -6.99
N PHE A 277 12.47 24.62 -7.64
CA PHE A 277 13.88 24.57 -7.20
C PHE A 277 14.58 25.91 -7.39
N LEU A 278 14.35 26.58 -8.53
CA LEU A 278 14.93 27.90 -8.78
C LEU A 278 14.54 28.93 -7.71
N ARG A 279 13.31 28.87 -7.19
CA ARG A 279 12.81 29.81 -6.19
C ARG A 279 13.16 29.43 -4.75
N TYR A 280 13.10 28.14 -4.41
CA TYR A 280 12.98 27.73 -3.01
C TYR A 280 14.08 26.78 -2.51
N ALA A 281 14.93 26.22 -3.37
CA ALA A 281 15.90 25.21 -2.94
C ALA A 281 17.18 25.17 -3.77
N GLN A 282 18.33 25.29 -3.10
CA GLN A 282 19.64 25.04 -3.69
C GLN A 282 20.27 23.81 -3.02
N LEU A 283 20.09 22.64 -3.64
CA LEU A 283 20.62 21.36 -3.12
C LEU A 283 22.14 21.25 -3.37
N GLN A 284 22.92 21.08 -2.30
CA GLN A 284 24.39 21.11 -2.35
C GLN A 284 25.01 19.73 -2.57
N HIS A 285 24.37 18.68 -2.04
CA HIS A 285 24.88 17.32 -1.95
C HIS A 285 24.10 16.33 -2.84
N ILE A 286 23.09 16.82 -3.56
CA ILE A 286 22.26 16.02 -4.46
C ILE A 286 22.50 16.43 -5.93
N GLU A 287 22.57 15.43 -6.79
CA GLU A 287 22.44 15.51 -8.25
C GLU A 287 21.09 14.92 -8.66
N LEU A 288 20.20 15.74 -9.19
CA LEU A 288 18.81 15.39 -9.43
C LEU A 288 18.54 15.05 -10.90
N TYR A 289 17.87 13.93 -11.14
CA TYR A 289 17.40 13.48 -12.45
C TYR A 289 15.88 13.37 -12.41
N ILE A 290 15.18 14.14 -13.24
CA ILE A 290 13.72 14.19 -13.29
C ILE A 290 13.24 13.43 -14.53
N PHE A 291 12.37 12.46 -14.33
CA PHE A 291 11.76 11.65 -15.39
C PHE A 291 10.25 11.90 -15.41
N THR A 292 9.78 12.51 -16.48
CA THR A 292 8.37 12.60 -16.85
C THR A 292 7.99 11.44 -17.78
N GLU A 293 6.69 11.27 -18.03
CA GLU A 293 6.20 10.27 -18.98
C GLU A 293 6.74 10.51 -20.41
N GLU A 294 6.96 11.76 -20.80
CA GLU A 294 7.60 12.11 -22.06
C GLU A 294 9.05 11.63 -22.11
N ASP A 295 9.81 11.78 -21.01
CA ASP A 295 11.18 11.30 -20.92
C ASP A 295 11.24 9.76 -20.99
N THR A 296 10.32 9.05 -20.34
CA THR A 296 10.27 7.58 -20.42
C THR A 296 9.90 7.09 -21.81
N GLN A 297 8.96 7.76 -22.48
CA GLN A 297 8.61 7.44 -23.86
C GLN A 297 9.79 7.67 -24.80
N ALA A 298 10.54 8.77 -24.62
CA ALA A 298 11.75 9.02 -25.39
C ALA A 298 12.81 7.93 -25.17
N ILE A 299 12.99 7.45 -23.94
CA ILE A 299 13.88 6.31 -23.64
C ILE A 299 13.42 5.04 -24.36
N ILE A 300 12.12 4.74 -24.35
CA ILE A 300 11.56 3.59 -25.06
C ILE A 300 11.87 3.70 -26.56
N GLU A 301 11.48 4.80 -27.19
CA GLU A 301 11.55 4.98 -28.64
C GLU A 301 12.99 5.07 -29.16
N GLN A 302 13.87 5.75 -28.42
CA GLN A 302 15.22 6.09 -28.89
C GLN A 302 16.28 5.10 -28.39
N VAL A 303 16.03 4.36 -27.31
CA VAL A 303 17.00 3.46 -26.69
C VAL A 303 16.50 2.02 -26.62
N LEU A 304 15.40 1.76 -25.89
CA LEU A 304 15.01 0.40 -25.55
C LEU A 304 14.44 -0.38 -26.73
N ALA A 305 13.53 0.20 -27.53
CA ALA A 305 12.94 -0.47 -28.68
C ALA A 305 13.97 -0.73 -29.80
N PRO A 306 14.86 0.23 -30.15
CA PRO A 306 15.98 -0.05 -31.06
C PRO A 306 16.91 -1.15 -30.54
N LEU A 307 17.20 -1.16 -29.23
CA LEU A 307 18.03 -2.21 -28.62
C LEU A 307 17.35 -3.56 -28.71
N ALA A 308 16.08 -3.67 -28.33
CA ALA A 308 15.29 -4.91 -28.42
C ALA A 308 15.24 -5.44 -29.86
N LYS A 309 15.10 -4.57 -30.85
CA LYS A 309 15.20 -4.96 -32.27
C LYS A 309 16.58 -5.50 -32.61
N ALA A 310 17.64 -4.81 -32.19
CA ALA A 310 19.01 -5.17 -32.52
C ALA A 310 19.50 -6.45 -31.81
N THR A 311 19.06 -6.71 -30.58
CA THR A 311 19.60 -7.80 -29.74
C THR A 311 18.64 -8.96 -29.52
N LEU A 312 17.32 -8.70 -29.53
CA LEU A 312 16.27 -9.71 -29.31
C LEU A 312 15.46 -10.01 -30.58
N ASN A 313 15.72 -9.31 -31.69
CA ASN A 313 14.99 -9.44 -32.96
C ASN A 313 13.47 -9.24 -32.80
N VAL A 314 13.07 -8.28 -31.96
CA VAL A 314 11.67 -7.86 -31.78
C VAL A 314 11.43 -6.58 -32.58
N ASP A 315 10.68 -6.68 -33.68
CA ASP A 315 10.50 -5.57 -34.63
C ASP A 315 9.59 -4.43 -34.11
N ASP A 316 8.67 -4.73 -33.19
CA ASP A 316 7.71 -3.77 -32.62
C ASP A 316 7.64 -3.92 -31.08
N ALA A 317 8.77 -3.63 -30.42
CA ALA A 317 8.88 -3.77 -28.97
C ALA A 317 8.23 -2.62 -28.19
N ALA A 318 7.99 -1.46 -28.82
CA ALA A 318 7.57 -0.24 -28.13
C ALA A 318 6.25 -0.37 -27.36
N PRO A 319 5.20 -1.04 -27.87
CA PRO A 319 3.96 -1.25 -27.12
C PRO A 319 4.15 -2.09 -25.85
N ALA A 320 4.94 -3.16 -25.93
CA ALA A 320 5.24 -4.01 -24.76
C ALA A 320 6.11 -3.29 -23.73
N LEU A 321 6.98 -2.38 -24.18
CA LEU A 321 7.86 -1.59 -23.31
C LEU A 321 7.14 -0.43 -22.60
N GLN A 322 5.87 -0.15 -22.90
CA GLN A 322 5.10 0.89 -22.21
C GLN A 322 4.98 0.66 -20.70
N VAL A 323 5.21 -0.56 -20.21
CA VAL A 323 5.34 -0.81 -18.76
C VAL A 323 6.47 -0.02 -18.10
N PHE A 324 7.48 0.40 -18.87
CA PHE A 324 8.53 1.32 -18.44
C PHE A 324 8.02 2.77 -18.50
N GLY A 325 7.38 3.25 -17.44
CA GLY A 325 6.86 4.61 -17.38
C GLY A 325 6.58 5.08 -15.98
N VAL A 326 6.19 6.35 -15.85
CA VAL A 326 6.00 7.02 -14.55
C VAL A 326 4.55 7.43 -14.32
N ASP A 327 3.74 7.64 -15.34
CA ASP A 327 2.31 7.94 -15.15
C ASP A 327 1.48 6.68 -15.02
N GLY A 328 0.60 6.60 -14.02
CA GLY A 328 -0.14 5.36 -13.75
C GLY A 328 -0.45 5.17 -12.28
N GLU A 329 -1.00 4.01 -11.97
CA GLU A 329 -1.06 3.49 -10.61
C GLU A 329 0.35 3.24 -10.05
N TYR A 330 0.47 3.15 -8.72
CA TYR A 330 1.77 3.06 -8.02
C TYR A 330 2.69 1.97 -8.56
N GLY A 331 2.16 0.82 -8.96
CA GLY A 331 2.93 -0.31 -9.46
C GLY A 331 3.78 0.02 -10.69
N ARG A 332 3.29 0.87 -11.60
CA ARG A 332 4.03 1.24 -12.82
C ARG A 332 5.25 2.10 -12.47
N HIS A 333 5.05 3.20 -11.75
CA HIS A 333 6.17 4.08 -11.38
C HIS A 333 7.14 3.40 -10.40
N TYR A 334 6.66 2.53 -9.51
CA TYR A 334 7.53 1.84 -8.56
C TYR A 334 8.44 0.85 -9.27
N SER A 335 7.89 0.12 -10.25
CA SER A 335 8.69 -0.73 -11.14
C SER A 335 9.71 0.10 -11.93
N PHE A 336 9.33 1.28 -12.44
CA PHE A 336 10.27 2.20 -13.10
C PHE A 336 11.43 2.62 -12.19
N LEU A 337 11.18 3.00 -10.93
CA LEU A 337 12.22 3.41 -9.98
C LEU A 337 13.25 2.30 -9.70
N LYS A 338 12.88 1.03 -9.92
CA LYS A 338 13.82 -0.10 -9.90
C LYS A 338 14.46 -0.34 -11.27
N ALA A 339 13.66 -0.33 -12.33
CA ALA A 339 14.08 -0.61 -13.71
C ALA A 339 15.01 0.46 -14.32
N VAL A 340 15.09 1.66 -13.74
CA VAL A 340 16.02 2.70 -14.18
C VAL A 340 17.47 2.40 -13.76
N LEU A 341 17.69 1.55 -12.74
CA LEU A 341 19.00 1.22 -12.20
C LEU A 341 19.99 0.63 -13.24
N PRO A 342 19.61 -0.35 -14.08
CA PRO A 342 20.48 -0.85 -15.14
C PRO A 342 20.87 0.22 -16.15
N LEU A 343 19.97 1.14 -16.52
CA LEU A 343 20.28 2.23 -17.45
C LEU A 343 21.34 3.18 -16.85
N PHE A 344 21.19 3.56 -15.58
CA PHE A 344 22.21 4.33 -14.89
C PHE A 344 23.54 3.60 -14.84
N THR A 345 23.52 2.31 -14.48
CA THR A 345 24.77 1.57 -14.30
C THR A 345 25.51 1.35 -15.62
N TYR A 346 24.81 0.95 -16.68
CA TYR A 346 25.44 0.59 -17.94
C TYR A 346 25.70 1.79 -18.86
N CYS A 347 24.93 2.87 -18.74
CA CYS A 347 25.04 4.02 -19.64
C CYS A 347 25.65 5.27 -19.00
N ILE A 348 25.62 5.40 -17.67
CA ILE A 348 26.01 6.64 -16.97
C ILE A 348 27.21 6.40 -16.05
N ASP A 349 27.10 5.47 -15.10
CA ASP A 349 28.14 5.21 -14.10
C ASP A 349 28.16 3.75 -13.65
N SER A 350 29.17 3.01 -14.08
CA SER A 350 29.36 1.58 -13.77
C SER A 350 29.67 1.30 -12.29
N ASP A 351 29.94 2.32 -11.48
CA ASP A 351 30.13 2.16 -10.05
C ASP A 351 28.80 2.05 -9.29
N ILE A 352 27.66 2.40 -9.89
CA ILE A 352 26.34 2.19 -9.30
C ILE A 352 26.04 0.69 -9.23
N LYS A 353 25.53 0.23 -8.08
CA LYS A 353 25.29 -1.19 -7.79
C LYS A 353 23.92 -1.50 -7.24
N ALA A 354 23.18 -0.48 -6.78
CA ALA A 354 21.85 -0.68 -6.21
C ALA A 354 21.04 0.61 -6.30
N THR A 355 19.72 0.45 -6.15
CA THR A 355 18.79 1.56 -5.98
C THR A 355 18.11 1.47 -4.62
N PHE A 356 17.86 2.62 -4.01
CA PHE A 356 17.12 2.73 -2.75
C PHE A 356 16.06 3.83 -2.89
N LYS A 357 14.80 3.50 -2.62
CA LYS A 357 13.69 4.45 -2.63
C LYS A 357 13.59 5.14 -1.28
N ILE A 358 13.44 6.46 -1.32
CA ILE A 358 13.05 7.34 -0.21
C ILE A 358 11.64 7.88 -0.52
N ASP A 359 10.82 8.14 0.50
CA ASP A 359 9.65 9.02 0.33
C ASP A 359 9.99 10.46 0.72
N LEU A 360 9.26 11.42 0.15
CA LEU A 360 9.54 12.84 0.31
C LEU A 360 8.88 13.42 1.57
N ASP A 361 7.96 12.69 2.19
CA ASP A 361 7.40 12.95 3.51
C ASP A 361 8.24 12.36 4.66
N GLN A 362 9.43 11.84 4.34
CA GLN A 362 10.33 11.17 5.28
C GLN A 362 11.71 11.83 5.32
N THR A 363 12.35 11.81 6.49
CA THR A 363 13.68 12.41 6.68
C THR A 363 14.61 11.53 7.52
N PHE A 364 15.91 11.55 7.21
CA PHE A 364 16.92 10.87 8.04
C PHE A 364 17.38 11.77 9.18
N GLN A 365 17.11 11.33 10.41
CA GLN A 365 17.47 12.05 11.62
C GLN A 365 18.86 11.58 12.07
N GLN A 366 19.90 12.18 11.46
CA GLN A 366 21.29 11.72 11.60
C GLN A 366 21.79 11.70 13.05
N ALA A 367 21.40 12.67 13.86
CA ALA A 367 21.85 12.75 15.25
C ALA A 367 21.33 11.56 16.07
N GLU A 368 20.04 11.25 15.93
CA GLU A 368 19.34 10.14 16.58
C GLU A 368 19.84 8.79 16.04
N LEU A 369 19.99 8.66 14.71
CA LEU A 369 20.58 7.47 14.08
C LEU A 369 21.95 7.15 14.65
N ILE A 370 22.84 8.13 14.73
CA ILE A 370 24.20 7.94 15.25
C ILE A 370 24.15 7.65 16.75
N ALA A 371 23.33 8.37 17.52
CA ALA A 371 23.22 8.20 18.96
C ALA A 371 22.73 6.80 19.36
N GLU A 372 21.74 6.25 18.65
CA GLU A 372 21.10 4.98 19.00
C GLU A 372 21.72 3.77 18.30
N THR A 373 22.28 3.94 17.10
CA THR A 373 22.81 2.82 16.29
C THR A 373 24.33 2.85 16.13
N GLY A 374 24.97 3.98 16.43
CA GLY A 374 26.40 4.21 16.19
C GLY A 374 26.76 4.41 14.71
N LYS A 375 25.78 4.41 13.79
CA LYS A 375 25.96 4.51 12.34
C LYS A 375 25.19 5.69 11.78
N SER A 376 25.77 6.35 10.79
CA SER A 376 25.04 7.31 9.95
C SER A 376 24.24 6.59 8.85
N VAL A 377 23.39 7.31 8.12
CA VAL A 377 22.54 6.69 7.09
C VAL A 377 23.35 5.92 6.03
N LEU A 378 24.45 6.49 5.53
CA LEU A 378 25.25 5.81 4.50
C LEU A 378 25.97 4.56 5.02
N GLU A 379 26.21 4.47 6.32
CA GLU A 379 26.87 3.33 6.93
C GLU A 379 25.93 2.13 7.13
N HIS A 380 24.63 2.39 7.31
CA HIS A 380 23.63 1.34 7.35
C HIS A 380 23.54 0.54 6.05
N PHE A 381 23.77 1.19 4.91
CA PHE A 381 23.80 0.52 3.60
C PHE A 381 25.02 -0.38 3.38
N ASN A 382 26.09 -0.24 4.18
CA ASN A 382 27.28 -1.09 4.10
C ASN A 382 27.11 -2.41 4.90
N THR A 383 25.89 -2.78 5.26
CA THR A 383 25.61 -4.01 6.00
C THR A 383 26.02 -5.25 5.20
N PRO A 384 26.71 -6.24 5.81
CA PRO A 384 27.07 -7.49 5.14
C PRO A 384 25.85 -8.39 4.88
N LEU A 385 24.66 -8.04 5.38
CA LEU A 385 23.43 -8.77 5.12
C LEU A 385 22.91 -8.53 3.69
N TRP A 386 23.17 -7.37 3.10
CA TRP A 386 22.64 -7.02 1.78
C TRP A 386 23.45 -7.72 0.68
N GLY A 387 22.83 -8.71 0.03
CA GLY A 387 23.43 -9.63 -0.91
C GLY A 387 23.91 -10.95 -0.29
N ALA A 388 23.63 -11.21 1.00
CA ALA A 388 23.95 -12.48 1.62
C ALA A 388 22.94 -13.57 1.25
N ASP A 389 23.38 -14.82 1.27
CA ASP A 389 22.51 -15.99 1.26
C ASP A 389 22.24 -16.46 2.69
N ALA A 390 21.05 -17.00 2.95
CA ALA A 390 20.65 -17.48 4.26
C ALA A 390 19.73 -18.71 4.17
N THR A 391 19.48 -19.33 5.31
CA THR A 391 18.48 -20.39 5.48
C THR A 391 17.36 -19.88 6.36
N ARG A 392 16.11 -20.00 5.92
CA ARG A 392 14.90 -19.61 6.66
C ARG A 392 14.61 -20.60 7.79
N ALA A 393 13.76 -20.20 8.73
CA ALA A 393 13.31 -21.05 9.84
C ALA A 393 12.63 -22.37 9.41
N ASP A 394 12.06 -22.44 8.20
CA ASP A 394 11.48 -23.64 7.61
C ASP A 394 12.51 -24.53 6.87
N GLY A 395 13.79 -24.15 6.89
CA GLY A 395 14.90 -24.85 6.23
C GLY A 395 15.06 -24.51 4.74
N LYS A 396 14.21 -23.66 4.16
CA LYS A 396 14.34 -23.23 2.76
C LYS A 396 15.46 -22.20 2.62
N PRO A 397 16.31 -22.27 1.59
CA PRO A 397 17.35 -21.26 1.38
C PRO A 397 16.71 -19.96 0.85
N VAL A 398 17.36 -18.81 1.03
CA VAL A 398 16.91 -17.49 0.56
C VAL A 398 18.10 -16.57 0.22
N HIS A 399 17.92 -15.68 -0.75
CA HIS A 399 18.89 -14.64 -1.14
C HIS A 399 18.43 -13.25 -0.67
N LEU A 400 19.26 -12.55 0.08
CA LEU A 400 18.97 -11.23 0.65
C LEU A 400 19.40 -10.09 -0.28
N GLY A 401 18.97 -10.16 -1.53
CA GLY A 401 19.30 -9.18 -2.57
C GLY A 401 18.56 -7.83 -2.44
N MET A 402 17.57 -7.76 -1.55
CA MET A 402 16.84 -6.54 -1.24
C MET A 402 17.09 -6.09 0.20
N ILE A 403 16.88 -4.82 0.49
CA ILE A 403 17.05 -4.22 1.83
C ILE A 403 15.83 -3.39 2.21
N ALA A 404 15.39 -3.48 3.46
CA ALA A 404 14.28 -2.69 3.97
C ALA A 404 14.65 -2.05 5.32
N GLY A 405 14.37 -0.75 5.42
CA GLY A 405 14.42 0.04 6.64
C GLY A 405 13.09 0.07 7.38
N GLY A 406 13.02 0.96 8.38
CA GLY A 406 11.83 1.21 9.19
C GLY A 406 11.45 2.69 9.26
N LEU A 407 10.34 2.96 9.94
CA LEU A 407 9.81 4.30 10.16
C LEU A 407 9.57 4.56 11.65
N VAL A 408 9.71 5.82 12.03
CA VAL A 408 9.29 6.35 13.35
C VAL A 408 8.46 7.61 13.13
N ASP A 409 7.38 7.79 13.89
CA ASP A 409 6.52 8.96 13.76
C ASP A 409 7.20 10.23 14.32
N GLN A 410 6.95 11.38 13.69
CA GLN A 410 7.56 12.65 14.07
C GLN A 410 7.30 13.08 15.52
N PHE A 411 6.14 12.73 16.09
CA PHE A 411 5.79 13.09 17.46
C PHE A 411 6.37 12.14 18.49
N GLU A 412 7.03 11.09 18.03
CA GLU A 412 7.44 9.96 18.85
C GLU A 412 8.93 9.69 18.79
N ILE A 413 9.65 10.33 17.87
CA ILE A 413 11.09 10.22 17.78
C ILE A 413 11.80 10.61 19.08
N ASP A 414 11.23 11.52 19.87
CA ASP A 414 11.74 11.90 21.21
C ASP A 414 11.73 10.72 22.20
N GLN A 415 10.96 9.67 21.93
CA GLN A 415 10.90 8.42 22.72
C GLN A 415 11.95 7.40 22.27
N GLY A 416 12.58 7.63 21.11
CA GLY A 416 13.63 6.82 20.52
C GLY A 416 13.30 6.35 19.10
N LEU A 417 14.34 6.10 18.32
CA LEU A 417 14.29 5.64 16.92
C LEU A 417 13.49 4.34 16.75
N PHE A 418 13.53 3.46 17.75
CA PHE A 418 12.84 2.16 17.73
C PHE A 418 11.42 2.20 18.32
N THR A 419 10.76 3.37 18.23
CA THR A 419 9.35 3.53 18.59
C THR A 419 8.49 3.19 17.36
N PRO A 420 7.53 2.24 17.46
CA PRO A 420 6.74 1.81 16.31
C PRO A 420 5.79 2.90 15.82
N ASP A 421 5.85 3.20 14.52
CA ASP A 421 4.96 4.15 13.83
C ASP A 421 3.50 3.64 13.76
N VAL A 422 3.31 2.33 13.68
CA VAL A 422 1.99 1.68 13.79
C VAL A 422 1.87 1.01 15.17
N LYS A 423 0.99 1.54 15.99
CA LYS A 423 0.77 1.09 17.36
C LYS A 423 -0.37 0.09 17.47
N MET A 424 -0.28 -0.75 18.51
CA MET A 424 -1.41 -1.58 18.91
C MET A 424 -2.63 -0.69 19.16
N PRO A 425 -3.78 -1.00 18.56
CA PRO A 425 -4.97 -0.16 18.67
C PRO A 425 -5.44 -0.10 20.13
N SER A 426 -5.65 1.12 20.64
CA SER A 426 -6.14 1.36 21.99
C SER A 426 -7.65 1.31 22.11
N GLN A 427 -8.36 1.49 20.99
CA GLN A 427 -9.81 1.42 20.91
C GLN A 427 -10.25 0.08 20.30
N PRO A 428 -11.40 -0.46 20.74
CA PRO A 428 -11.96 -1.63 20.08
C PRO A 428 -12.38 -1.29 18.64
N PRO A 429 -12.31 -2.26 17.71
CA PRO A 429 -12.75 -2.05 16.34
C PRO A 429 -14.22 -1.64 16.27
N ARG A 430 -14.56 -0.80 15.30
CA ARG A 430 -15.92 -0.30 15.06
C ARG A 430 -16.41 -0.72 13.68
N MET A 431 -17.68 -1.09 13.58
CA MET A 431 -18.40 -1.28 12.31
C MET A 431 -17.66 -2.21 11.32
N ASP A 432 -17.11 -1.69 10.22
CA ASP A 432 -16.39 -2.49 9.22
C ASP A 432 -15.12 -3.14 9.78
N GLU A 433 -14.53 -2.57 10.83
CA GLU A 433 -13.37 -3.15 11.51
C GLU A 433 -13.71 -4.46 12.25
N GLN A 434 -14.99 -4.73 12.50
CA GLN A 434 -15.42 -5.99 13.12
C GLN A 434 -15.33 -7.16 12.13
N VAL A 435 -15.31 -6.89 10.82
CA VAL A 435 -15.07 -7.91 9.79
C VAL A 435 -13.67 -7.86 9.22
N PHE A 436 -12.93 -6.74 9.38
CA PHE A 436 -11.54 -6.61 8.93
C PHE A 436 -10.80 -5.45 9.60
N PHE A 437 -9.74 -5.74 10.35
CA PHE A 437 -9.03 -4.72 11.14
C PHE A 437 -7.52 -4.76 10.91
N SER A 438 -7.07 -4.33 9.74
CA SER A 438 -5.66 -4.42 9.32
C SER A 438 -4.66 -3.72 10.24
N VAL A 439 -5.05 -2.68 10.97
CA VAL A 439 -4.15 -1.97 11.91
C VAL A 439 -3.55 -2.92 12.94
N LEU A 440 -4.32 -3.92 13.39
CA LEU A 440 -3.88 -4.88 14.40
C LEU A 440 -2.71 -5.78 13.94
N PRO A 441 -2.83 -6.56 12.84
CA PRO A 441 -1.70 -7.33 12.33
C PRO A 441 -0.54 -6.44 11.87
N GLN A 442 -0.83 -5.22 11.40
CA GLN A 442 0.21 -4.26 11.05
C GLN A 442 1.05 -3.86 12.27
N ALA A 443 0.42 -3.50 13.38
CA ALA A 443 1.11 -3.16 14.62
C ALA A 443 1.97 -4.31 15.17
N VAL A 444 1.45 -5.55 15.14
CA VAL A 444 2.20 -6.74 15.54
C VAL A 444 3.46 -6.91 14.69
N SER A 445 3.33 -6.76 13.36
CA SER A 445 4.46 -6.87 12.44
C SER A 445 5.45 -5.70 12.58
N THR A 446 5.01 -4.45 12.78
CA THR A 446 5.91 -3.31 13.02
C THR A 446 6.83 -3.60 14.21
N VAL A 447 6.28 -4.04 15.33
CA VAL A 447 7.07 -4.35 16.55
C VAL A 447 7.96 -5.58 16.37
N ALA A 448 7.47 -6.62 15.71
CA ALA A 448 8.20 -7.88 15.55
C ALA A 448 9.32 -7.78 14.50
N GLU A 449 9.07 -7.11 13.38
CA GLU A 449 10.00 -7.05 12.25
C GLU A 449 10.82 -5.76 12.29
N MET A 450 10.19 -4.58 12.17
CA MET A 450 10.90 -3.30 11.95
C MET A 450 11.66 -2.82 13.18
N MET A 451 11.10 -3.04 14.37
CA MET A 451 11.69 -2.51 15.62
C MET A 451 12.71 -3.46 16.27
N THR A 452 12.95 -4.64 15.68
CA THR A 452 13.89 -5.61 16.26
C THR A 452 15.32 -5.09 16.21
N GLN A 453 15.99 -4.98 17.35
CA GLN A 453 17.38 -4.55 17.41
C GLN A 453 18.31 -5.75 17.36
N TYR A 454 19.42 -5.62 16.64
CA TYR A 454 20.49 -6.62 16.66
C TYR A 454 21.52 -6.22 17.70
N GLN A 455 21.84 -7.18 18.58
CA GLN A 455 22.85 -6.98 19.61
C GLN A 455 23.94 -8.04 19.45
N LYS A 456 25.19 -7.60 19.42
CA LYS A 456 26.34 -8.50 19.32
C LYS A 456 26.33 -9.48 20.50
N GLY A 457 26.35 -10.78 20.20
CA GLY A 457 26.30 -11.84 21.20
C GLY A 457 24.90 -12.20 21.70
N SER A 458 23.85 -11.59 21.14
CA SER A 458 22.47 -12.08 21.28
C SER A 458 22.16 -13.18 20.25
N ASP A 459 20.98 -13.79 20.33
CA ASP A 459 20.55 -14.80 19.35
C ASP A 459 20.29 -14.22 17.95
N ILE A 460 20.05 -12.91 17.83
CA ILE A 460 19.91 -12.22 16.55
C ILE A 460 20.96 -11.10 16.51
N ASP A 461 22.14 -11.45 16.01
CA ASP A 461 23.34 -10.60 16.06
C ASP A 461 23.58 -9.77 14.78
N GLY A 462 22.83 -10.04 13.72
CA GLY A 462 23.00 -9.39 12.41
C GLY A 462 24.24 -9.84 11.64
N GLU A 463 24.93 -10.89 12.11
CA GLU A 463 26.13 -11.46 11.47
C GLU A 463 25.94 -12.94 11.14
N THR A 464 25.51 -13.73 12.12
CA THR A 464 25.22 -15.17 11.99
C THR A 464 23.74 -15.45 11.92
N LYS A 465 22.92 -14.61 12.57
CA LYS A 465 21.47 -14.69 12.55
C LYS A 465 20.85 -13.31 12.39
N ALA A 466 19.83 -13.23 11.55
CA ALA A 466 19.10 -11.98 11.27
C ALA A 466 17.61 -12.28 11.03
N LEU A 467 16.82 -11.23 10.78
CA LEU A 467 15.43 -11.37 10.34
C LEU A 467 15.29 -11.09 8.84
N GLN A 468 14.42 -11.87 8.22
CA GLN A 468 13.82 -11.53 6.92
C GLN A 468 12.78 -10.41 7.12
N ARG A 469 12.74 -9.45 6.19
CA ARG A 469 11.67 -8.46 6.10
C ARG A 469 10.59 -8.90 5.11
N ILE A 470 9.34 -8.98 5.55
CA ILE A 470 8.17 -9.25 4.70
C ILE A 470 7.23 -8.07 4.63
N HIS A 471 6.90 -7.52 5.80
CA HIS A 471 6.34 -6.18 5.81
C HIS A 471 7.37 -5.29 5.10
N VAL A 472 6.96 -4.32 4.29
CA VAL A 472 7.82 -3.28 3.71
C VAL A 472 7.00 -1.99 3.73
N THR A 473 7.68 -0.85 3.70
CA THR A 473 7.06 0.46 3.51
C THR A 473 7.52 1.01 2.16
N GLY A 474 6.64 1.75 1.49
CA GLY A 474 6.89 2.27 0.14
C GLY A 474 8.18 3.07 0.00
N GLY A 475 8.62 3.77 1.06
CA GLY A 475 9.74 4.72 1.04
C GLY A 475 11.04 4.31 1.69
N THR A 476 11.23 3.07 2.13
CA THR A 476 12.49 2.70 2.79
C THR A 476 13.00 1.35 2.33
N ASN A 477 13.19 1.18 1.02
CA ASN A 477 13.60 -0.12 0.47
C ASN A 477 14.47 -0.03 -0.79
N GLY A 478 15.30 -1.05 -1.01
CA GLY A 478 16.22 -1.10 -2.14
C GLY A 478 16.52 -2.50 -2.65
N ILE A 479 17.12 -2.56 -3.84
CA ILE A 479 17.52 -3.80 -4.51
C ILE A 479 18.89 -3.65 -5.17
N LEU A 480 19.72 -4.71 -5.10
CA LEU A 480 20.98 -4.78 -5.82
C LEU A 480 20.74 -4.98 -7.33
N LEU A 481 21.62 -4.43 -8.16
CA LEU A 481 21.57 -4.60 -9.61
C LEU A 481 21.61 -6.09 -9.99
N ASP A 482 22.52 -6.87 -9.40
CA ASP A 482 22.65 -8.29 -9.73
C ASP A 482 21.36 -9.07 -9.40
N SER A 483 20.72 -8.74 -8.29
CA SER A 483 19.43 -9.32 -7.90
C SER A 483 18.31 -8.87 -8.84
N LEU A 484 18.25 -7.58 -9.18
CA LEU A 484 17.28 -7.06 -10.15
C LEU A 484 17.41 -7.77 -11.51
N MET A 485 18.63 -7.95 -12.01
CA MET A 485 18.89 -8.59 -13.31
C MET A 485 18.60 -10.10 -13.29
N ARG A 486 18.86 -10.77 -12.16
CA ARG A 486 18.60 -12.21 -11.99
C ARG A 486 17.11 -12.51 -11.86
N TYR A 487 16.45 -11.87 -10.89
CA TYR A 487 15.08 -12.21 -10.49
C TYR A 487 14.02 -11.43 -11.25
N ARG A 488 14.38 -10.26 -11.82
CA ARG A 488 13.48 -9.37 -12.56
C ARG A 488 12.16 -9.06 -11.84
N PRO A 489 12.19 -8.75 -10.54
CA PRO A 489 10.98 -8.42 -9.81
C PRO A 489 10.29 -7.18 -10.36
N PHE A 490 8.96 -7.18 -10.27
CA PHE A 490 8.11 -6.09 -10.74
C PHE A 490 6.87 -5.97 -9.87
N THR A 491 6.24 -4.81 -9.92
CA THR A 491 4.87 -4.62 -9.44
C THR A 491 3.96 -4.50 -10.65
N PRO A 492 2.86 -5.27 -10.73
CA PRO A 492 1.89 -5.11 -11.80
C PRO A 492 1.39 -3.66 -11.89
N SER A 493 1.26 -3.13 -13.10
CA SER A 493 1.06 -1.70 -13.37
C SER A 493 -0.26 -1.13 -12.85
N PHE A 494 -1.20 -1.98 -12.44
CA PHE A 494 -2.52 -1.62 -11.91
C PHE A 494 -2.61 -1.64 -10.39
N ILE A 495 -1.53 -2.03 -9.70
CA ILE A 495 -1.49 -1.95 -8.25
C ILE A 495 -1.43 -0.46 -7.86
N GLY A 496 -2.57 0.08 -7.44
CA GLY A 496 -2.72 1.48 -7.01
C GLY A 496 -2.34 1.76 -5.57
N ARG A 497 -1.88 0.75 -4.80
CA ARG A 497 -1.48 0.93 -3.40
C ARG A 497 -0.68 -0.27 -2.91
N ALA A 498 0.30 -0.03 -2.03
CA ALA A 498 1.15 -1.05 -1.42
C ALA A 498 1.97 -1.84 -2.46
N GLU A 499 2.46 -1.11 -3.44
CA GLU A 499 3.30 -1.56 -4.53
C GLU A 499 4.55 -2.31 -4.05
N ASP A 500 5.16 -1.87 -2.95
CA ASP A 500 6.31 -2.51 -2.33
C ASP A 500 6.02 -3.94 -1.83
N GLN A 501 4.77 -4.18 -1.41
CA GLN A 501 4.32 -5.48 -0.94
C GLN A 501 3.98 -6.40 -2.11
N ALA A 502 3.36 -5.85 -3.16
CA ALA A 502 3.11 -6.57 -4.40
C ALA A 502 4.41 -6.92 -5.13
N TYR A 503 5.46 -6.11 -5.02
CA TYR A 503 6.79 -6.39 -5.59
C TYR A 503 7.41 -7.68 -5.08
N ILE A 504 7.15 -8.07 -3.82
CA ILE A 504 7.66 -9.33 -3.25
C ILE A 504 6.97 -10.53 -3.92
N LEU A 505 5.68 -10.42 -4.23
CA LEU A 505 4.88 -11.50 -4.80
C LEU A 505 5.47 -12.02 -6.10
N SER A 506 6.00 -11.12 -6.95
CA SER A 506 6.62 -11.48 -8.24
C SER A 506 7.91 -12.31 -8.11
N THR A 507 8.39 -12.56 -6.88
CA THR A 507 9.62 -13.31 -6.60
C THR A 507 9.37 -14.65 -5.92
N LEU A 508 8.11 -14.96 -5.59
CA LEU A 508 7.76 -16.16 -4.83
C LEU A 508 7.71 -17.42 -5.71
N ASP A 509 7.41 -17.27 -7.00
CA ASP A 509 7.35 -18.37 -7.99
C ASP A 509 8.67 -18.56 -8.75
N SER A 510 9.80 -18.63 -8.02
CA SER A 510 11.10 -18.84 -8.64
C SER A 510 11.62 -20.25 -8.34
N ASP A 511 12.02 -20.98 -9.39
CA ASP A 511 12.82 -22.23 -9.28
C ASP A 511 14.22 -21.97 -8.67
N ASP A 512 14.64 -20.70 -8.67
CA ASP A 512 15.90 -20.23 -8.12
C ASP A 512 15.81 -20.02 -6.60
N LEU A 513 16.94 -19.66 -5.98
CA LEU A 513 16.99 -19.24 -4.57
C LEU A 513 16.06 -18.03 -4.34
N PRO A 514 14.96 -18.11 -3.56
CA PRO A 514 13.99 -17.02 -3.46
C PRO A 514 14.62 -15.69 -3.02
N LEU A 515 14.18 -14.58 -3.64
CA LEU A 515 14.65 -13.24 -3.30
C LEU A 515 13.91 -12.70 -2.07
N ALA A 516 14.61 -12.06 -1.15
CA ALA A 516 14.01 -11.44 0.03
C ALA A 516 14.71 -10.15 0.46
N TYR A 517 14.00 -9.38 1.28
CA TYR A 517 14.54 -8.23 1.99
C TYR A 517 15.30 -8.67 3.24
N CYS A 518 16.55 -8.22 3.39
CA CYS A 518 17.18 -8.20 4.69
C CYS A 518 16.59 -7.07 5.53
N HIS A 519 16.41 -7.35 6.82
CA HIS A 519 16.07 -6.31 7.79
C HIS A 519 17.33 -5.51 8.15
N ALA A 520 17.34 -4.23 7.78
CA ALA A 520 18.40 -3.28 8.11
C ALA A 520 18.14 -2.62 9.47
N ALA A 521 18.47 -3.33 10.55
CA ALA A 521 18.24 -2.85 11.91
C ALA A 521 18.87 -1.46 12.14
N GLY A 522 18.03 -0.47 12.43
CA GLY A 522 18.44 0.92 12.66
C GLY A 522 18.50 1.82 11.42
N LEU A 523 18.27 1.30 10.20
CA LEU A 523 18.00 2.15 9.03
C LEU A 523 16.57 2.66 9.13
N ILE A 524 16.37 3.76 9.85
CA ILE A 524 15.04 4.31 10.16
C ILE A 524 14.93 5.75 9.67
N MET A 525 13.81 6.07 9.03
CA MET A 525 13.43 7.43 8.66
C MET A 525 12.32 7.93 9.58
N ARG A 526 12.31 9.22 9.87
CA ARG A 526 11.19 9.88 10.55
C ARG A 526 10.10 10.19 9.54
N HIS A 527 8.86 9.84 9.85
CA HIS A 527 7.69 10.05 9.00
C HIS A 527 6.91 11.28 9.44
N ASP A 528 6.84 12.29 8.58
CA ASP A 528 6.34 13.63 8.91
C ASP A 528 4.95 13.90 8.28
N LYS A 529 4.02 12.92 8.33
CA LYS A 529 2.70 12.98 7.65
C LYS A 529 1.90 14.25 7.91
N GLN A 530 1.99 14.80 9.13
CA GLN A 530 1.15 15.92 9.56
C GLN A 530 1.77 17.29 9.26
N ALA A 531 2.98 17.33 8.68
CA ALA A 531 3.65 18.58 8.29
C ALA A 531 3.07 19.19 7.00
N PHE A 532 2.35 18.40 6.20
CA PHE A 532 1.84 18.80 4.88
C PHE A 532 0.37 19.22 4.95
N ALA A 533 -0.11 19.89 3.89
CA ALA A 533 -1.43 20.54 3.85
C ALA A 533 -2.56 19.62 4.33
N ALA A 534 -3.10 19.90 5.54
CA ALA A 534 -4.18 19.14 6.16
C ALA A 534 -5.41 18.99 5.24
N ASP A 535 -5.67 20.02 4.43
CA ASP A 535 -6.76 20.02 3.45
C ASP A 535 -6.53 18.98 2.34
N ALA A 536 -5.29 18.81 1.86
CA ALA A 536 -4.96 17.77 0.87
C ALA A 536 -5.11 16.36 1.46
N ILE A 537 -4.75 16.18 2.73
CA ILE A 537 -4.95 14.93 3.46
C ILE A 537 -6.45 14.65 3.61
N GLU A 538 -7.27 15.65 3.93
CA GLU A 538 -8.73 15.51 4.04
C GLU A 538 -9.35 15.04 2.72
N HIS A 539 -8.90 15.59 1.59
CA HIS A 539 -9.36 15.24 0.26
C HIS A 539 -8.93 13.82 -0.18
N ALA A 540 -7.83 13.27 0.36
CA ALA A 540 -7.32 11.96 0.00
C ALA A 540 -7.86 10.79 0.85
N VAL A 541 -8.50 11.05 2.01
CA VAL A 541 -8.96 10.01 2.95
C VAL A 541 -9.86 8.96 2.28
N ILE A 542 -10.84 9.43 1.49
CA ILE A 542 -11.80 8.56 0.81
C ILE A 542 -11.11 7.71 -0.27
N GLY A 543 -10.30 8.35 -1.11
CA GLY A 543 -9.54 7.67 -2.14
C GLY A 543 -8.63 6.58 -1.58
N LYS A 544 -7.92 6.87 -0.48
CA LYS A 544 -7.08 5.91 0.25
C LYS A 544 -7.87 4.72 0.78
N LEU A 545 -9.02 4.98 1.41
CA LEU A 545 -9.86 3.93 1.98
C LEU A 545 -10.42 3.00 0.90
N ILE A 546 -10.84 3.55 -0.25
CA ILE A 546 -11.27 2.78 -1.41
C ILE A 546 -10.10 1.96 -1.99
N SER A 547 -8.91 2.56 -2.10
CA SER A 547 -7.72 1.84 -2.57
C SER A 547 -7.31 0.68 -1.65
N ASP A 548 -7.52 0.77 -0.34
CA ASP A 548 -7.32 -0.37 0.58
C ASP A 548 -8.32 -1.52 0.33
N TYR A 549 -9.49 -1.25 -0.24
CA TYR A 549 -10.48 -2.27 -0.58
C TYR A 549 -10.13 -2.94 -1.90
N ILE A 550 -9.79 -2.13 -2.90
CA ILE A 550 -9.27 -2.62 -4.19
C ILE A 550 -8.02 -3.46 -3.99
N ARG A 551 -7.15 -3.07 -3.05
CA ARG A 551 -5.98 -3.84 -2.65
C ARG A 551 -6.34 -5.26 -2.20
N ILE A 552 -7.42 -5.47 -1.44
CA ILE A 552 -7.85 -6.83 -1.04
C ILE A 552 -8.20 -7.65 -2.28
N LEU A 553 -8.93 -7.05 -3.23
CA LEU A 553 -9.28 -7.71 -4.49
C LEU A 553 -8.03 -8.09 -5.28
N HIS A 554 -7.17 -7.12 -5.57
CA HIS A 554 -5.96 -7.32 -6.38
C HIS A 554 -4.96 -8.28 -5.73
N PHE A 555 -4.74 -8.21 -4.41
CA PHE A 555 -3.77 -9.09 -3.75
C PHE A 555 -4.30 -10.53 -3.66
N SER A 556 -5.61 -10.71 -3.49
CA SER A 556 -6.21 -12.04 -3.47
C SER A 556 -6.07 -12.71 -4.83
N ASP A 557 -6.40 -12.00 -5.91
CA ASP A 557 -6.27 -12.51 -7.28
C ASP A 557 -4.82 -12.70 -7.70
N TYR A 558 -3.93 -11.76 -7.34
CA TYR A 558 -2.51 -11.90 -7.66
C TYR A 558 -1.91 -13.15 -6.99
N VAL A 559 -2.24 -13.45 -5.73
CA VAL A 559 -1.77 -14.68 -5.09
C VAL A 559 -2.41 -15.94 -5.68
N GLU A 560 -3.65 -15.88 -6.17
CA GLU A 560 -4.30 -17.00 -6.86
C GLU A 560 -3.63 -17.30 -8.22
N ALA A 561 -3.11 -16.27 -8.89
CA ALA A 561 -2.38 -16.40 -10.16
C ALA A 561 -0.95 -16.98 -10.00
N LEU A 562 -0.44 -17.11 -8.77
CA LEU A 562 0.88 -17.71 -8.52
C LEU A 562 0.85 -19.24 -8.62
N GLU A 563 1.94 -19.85 -9.09
CA GLU A 563 2.10 -21.31 -9.13
C GLU A 563 2.19 -21.91 -7.72
N THR A 564 2.74 -21.15 -6.77
CA THR A 564 2.84 -21.54 -5.36
C THR A 564 1.46 -21.52 -4.71
N SER A 565 1.15 -22.51 -3.86
CA SER A 565 -0.16 -22.57 -3.20
C SER A 565 -0.47 -21.30 -2.40
N THR A 566 -1.70 -20.79 -2.53
CA THR A 566 -2.20 -19.60 -1.82
C THR A 566 -1.97 -19.68 -0.31
N ALA A 567 -2.11 -20.87 0.29
CA ALA A 567 -1.88 -21.06 1.72
C ALA A 567 -0.42 -20.84 2.12
N GLU A 568 0.53 -21.36 1.34
CA GLU A 568 1.97 -21.16 1.58
C GLU A 568 2.37 -19.70 1.40
N VAL A 569 1.89 -19.05 0.32
CA VAL A 569 2.14 -17.63 0.07
C VAL A 569 1.57 -16.78 1.19
N LYS A 570 0.31 -17.03 1.58
CA LYS A 570 -0.33 -16.30 2.68
C LYS A 570 0.42 -16.49 4.00
N GLN A 571 0.87 -17.70 4.32
CA GLN A 571 1.65 -17.97 5.54
C GLN A 571 2.99 -17.20 5.55
N LEU A 572 3.67 -17.11 4.41
CA LEU A 572 4.89 -16.33 4.28
C LEU A 572 4.65 -14.84 4.51
N LEU A 573 3.54 -14.33 3.98
CA LEU A 573 3.19 -12.92 3.99
C LEU A 573 2.51 -12.44 5.29
N ALA A 574 1.97 -13.37 6.09
CA ALA A 574 1.23 -13.07 7.31
C ALA A 574 2.15 -12.55 8.43
N PRO A 575 1.69 -11.61 9.27
CA PRO A 575 0.33 -11.09 9.30
C PRO A 575 0.16 -9.78 8.50
N TYR A 576 1.23 -9.11 8.09
CA TYR A 576 1.14 -7.77 7.48
C TYR A 576 0.55 -7.77 6.07
N THR A 577 1.26 -8.35 5.11
CA THR A 577 0.83 -8.38 3.70
C THR A 577 -0.29 -9.41 3.53
N GLY A 578 -0.15 -10.56 4.18
CA GLY A 578 -1.06 -11.70 4.06
C GLY A 578 -2.49 -11.42 4.52
N CYS A 579 -2.70 -10.43 5.40
CA CYS A 579 -4.04 -10.07 5.84
C CYS A 579 -4.90 -9.44 4.73
N PHE A 580 -4.29 -8.92 3.66
CA PHE A 580 -5.01 -8.42 2.48
C PHE A 580 -5.31 -9.51 1.44
N VAL A 581 -4.87 -10.75 1.68
CA VAL A 581 -5.17 -11.92 0.84
C VAL A 581 -6.33 -12.68 1.47
N SER A 582 -7.50 -12.59 0.87
CA SER A 582 -8.75 -13.18 1.36
C SER A 582 -9.18 -14.35 0.48
N LYS A 583 -9.80 -15.37 1.09
CA LYS A 583 -10.53 -16.42 0.35
C LYS A 583 -11.92 -15.95 -0.11
N LEU A 584 -12.37 -14.80 0.39
CA LEU A 584 -13.66 -14.17 0.11
C LEU A 584 -13.49 -12.68 -0.24
N PRO A 585 -12.66 -12.34 -1.25
CA PRO A 585 -12.34 -10.94 -1.54
C PRO A 585 -13.58 -10.11 -1.85
N ASN A 586 -14.51 -10.61 -2.68
CA ASN A 586 -15.69 -9.84 -3.06
C ASN A 586 -16.66 -9.63 -1.90
N THR A 587 -16.93 -10.69 -1.14
CA THR A 587 -17.80 -10.68 0.03
C THR A 587 -17.26 -9.73 1.09
N LEU A 588 -15.96 -9.85 1.41
CA LEU A 588 -15.31 -9.03 2.42
C LEU A 588 -15.35 -7.55 2.04
N VAL A 589 -14.92 -7.21 0.82
CA VAL A 589 -14.88 -5.81 0.35
C VAL A 589 -16.26 -5.19 0.31
N THR A 590 -17.25 -5.91 -0.22
CA THR A 590 -18.63 -5.40 -0.32
C THR A 590 -19.24 -5.18 1.07
N LEU A 591 -19.05 -6.14 1.99
CA LEU A 591 -19.57 -6.02 3.34
C LEU A 591 -18.91 -4.86 4.10
N ARG A 592 -17.57 -4.74 4.01
CA ARG A 592 -16.84 -3.60 4.59
C ARG A 592 -17.34 -2.27 4.04
N PHE A 593 -17.52 -2.16 2.73
CA PHE A 593 -18.03 -0.97 2.07
C PHE A 593 -19.41 -0.56 2.55
N ALA A 594 -20.34 -1.51 2.66
CA ALA A 594 -21.67 -1.21 3.16
C ALA A 594 -21.68 -0.81 4.64
N LEU A 595 -20.89 -1.50 5.48
CA LEU A 595 -20.76 -1.18 6.90
C LEU A 595 -20.09 0.18 7.14
N LYS A 596 -19.06 0.51 6.37
CA LYS A 596 -18.36 1.80 6.49
C LYS A 596 -19.21 2.97 6.00
N THR A 597 -19.98 2.76 4.93
CA THR A 597 -20.98 3.72 4.47
C THR A 597 -22.02 4.01 5.56
N ALA A 598 -22.53 2.96 6.22
CA ALA A 598 -23.44 3.11 7.35
C ALA A 598 -22.79 3.88 8.51
N ASP A 599 -21.53 3.56 8.83
CA ASP A 599 -20.77 4.23 9.89
C ASP A 599 -20.62 5.74 9.64
N PHE A 600 -20.21 6.15 8.45
CA PHE A 600 -20.08 7.56 8.10
C PHE A 600 -21.40 8.32 8.24
N LEU A 601 -22.47 7.77 7.67
CA LEU A 601 -23.78 8.42 7.69
C LEU A 601 -24.38 8.48 9.10
N ALA A 602 -24.20 7.42 9.91
CA ALA A 602 -24.66 7.36 11.29
C ALA A 602 -23.94 8.38 12.20
N GLN A 603 -22.66 8.66 11.92
CA GLN A 603 -21.89 9.67 12.66
C GLN A 603 -22.16 11.11 12.20
N GLY A 604 -23.08 11.32 11.25
CA GLY A 604 -23.33 12.64 10.66
C GLY A 604 -22.19 13.13 9.76
N GLN A 605 -21.27 12.24 9.37
CA GLN A 605 -20.17 12.53 8.44
C GLN A 605 -20.66 12.44 6.99
N THR A 606 -21.70 13.22 6.67
CA THR A 606 -22.47 13.10 5.43
C THR A 606 -21.62 13.25 4.17
N LYS A 607 -20.69 14.22 4.14
CA LYS A 607 -19.78 14.44 3.00
C LYS A 607 -18.95 13.17 2.72
N TYR A 608 -18.27 12.65 3.73
CA TYR A 608 -17.49 11.41 3.61
C TYR A 608 -18.34 10.22 3.19
N GLY A 609 -19.55 10.05 3.76
CA GLY A 609 -20.45 8.97 3.37
C GLY A 609 -20.90 9.06 1.90
N LEU A 610 -21.18 10.26 1.40
CA LEU A 610 -21.59 10.50 0.02
C LEU A 610 -20.43 10.31 -0.97
N ASP A 611 -19.27 10.89 -0.68
CA ASP A 611 -18.09 10.76 -1.53
C ASP A 611 -17.65 9.29 -1.59
N PHE A 612 -17.63 8.61 -0.44
CA PHE A 612 -17.27 7.20 -0.33
C PHE A 612 -18.20 6.28 -1.12
N ILE A 613 -19.52 6.43 -0.97
CA ILE A 613 -20.47 5.52 -1.63
C ILE A 613 -20.46 5.71 -3.15
N ARG A 614 -20.35 6.95 -3.63
CA ARG A 614 -20.39 7.28 -5.07
C ARG A 614 -19.10 6.87 -5.76
N GLU A 615 -17.96 7.27 -5.22
CA GLU A 615 -16.67 6.96 -5.82
C GLU A 615 -16.33 5.47 -5.65
N GLY A 616 -16.59 4.92 -4.46
CA GLY A 616 -16.28 3.53 -4.15
C GLY A 616 -17.11 2.54 -4.94
N SER A 617 -18.41 2.80 -5.17
CA SER A 617 -19.22 1.88 -5.97
C SER A 617 -18.69 1.72 -7.39
N LEU A 618 -18.20 2.81 -8.00
CA LEU A 618 -17.65 2.79 -9.36
C LEU A 618 -16.30 2.08 -9.39
N ARG A 619 -15.36 2.50 -8.54
CA ARG A 619 -13.98 2.00 -8.56
C ARG A 619 -13.89 0.53 -8.10
N ILE A 620 -14.68 0.14 -7.10
CA ILE A 620 -14.74 -1.27 -6.66
C ILE A 620 -15.42 -2.12 -7.72
N ALA A 621 -16.52 -1.67 -8.33
CA ALA A 621 -17.16 -2.41 -9.43
C ALA A 621 -16.17 -2.66 -10.58
N GLN A 622 -15.44 -1.62 -11.01
CA GLN A 622 -14.43 -1.75 -12.05
C GLN A 622 -13.37 -2.79 -11.69
N ALA A 623 -12.80 -2.72 -10.49
CA ALA A 623 -11.81 -3.71 -10.05
C ALA A 623 -12.40 -5.14 -10.03
N GLN A 624 -13.65 -5.32 -9.58
CA GLN A 624 -14.31 -6.62 -9.60
C GLN A 624 -14.53 -7.15 -11.03
N GLU A 625 -14.92 -6.29 -11.96
CA GLU A 625 -15.11 -6.65 -13.37
C GLU A 625 -13.79 -7.04 -14.05
N GLU A 626 -12.71 -6.32 -13.78
CA GLU A 626 -11.36 -6.62 -14.28
C GLU A 626 -10.91 -8.03 -13.83
N LEU A 627 -11.07 -8.36 -12.55
CA LEU A 627 -10.68 -9.68 -12.02
C LEU A 627 -11.53 -10.82 -12.60
N LEU A 628 -12.84 -10.64 -12.73
CA LEU A 628 -13.73 -11.65 -13.33
C LEU A 628 -13.40 -11.95 -14.80
N GLY A 629 -12.72 -11.02 -15.49
CA GLY A 629 -12.29 -11.19 -16.88
C GLY A 629 -11.05 -12.06 -17.08
N GLY A 630 -10.42 -12.59 -16.02
CA GLY A 630 -9.11 -13.24 -16.10
C GLY A 630 -8.01 -12.28 -16.56
N TRP A 631 -8.21 -10.99 -16.29
CA TRP A 631 -7.35 -9.92 -16.78
C TRP A 631 -5.94 -10.00 -16.22
N LEU A 632 -5.79 -10.47 -14.98
CA LEU A 632 -4.50 -10.62 -14.31
C LEU A 632 -3.65 -11.72 -14.97
N GLU A 633 -4.25 -12.86 -15.36
CA GLU A 633 -3.56 -13.88 -16.17
C GLU A 633 -3.07 -13.31 -17.51
N GLN A 634 -3.83 -12.41 -18.14
CA GLN A 634 -3.45 -11.76 -19.40
C GLN A 634 -2.34 -10.71 -19.25
N GLN A 635 -2.13 -10.18 -18.04
CA GLN A 635 -1.05 -9.21 -17.74
C GLN A 635 0.18 -9.88 -17.13
N TYR A 636 0.02 -11.04 -16.48
CA TYR A 636 1.08 -11.77 -15.79
C TYR A 636 1.81 -12.78 -16.69
N LEU A 637 1.11 -13.42 -17.63
CA LEU A 637 1.67 -14.30 -18.67
C LEU A 637 2.15 -13.50 -19.88
#